data_AF-A0A8J7ECL6-F1
#
_entry.id   AF-A0A8J7ECL6-F1
#
_cell.length_a   1.000
_cell.length_b   1.000
_cell.length_c   1.000
_cell.angle_alpha   90.00
_cell.angle_beta   90.00
_cell.angle_gamma   90.00
#
_symmetry.space_group_name_H-M   'P 1'
#
loop_
_entity.id
_entity.type
_entity.pdbx_description
1 polymer ?
#
loop_
_entity_poly.entity_id
_entity_poly.type
_entity_poly.pdbx_seq_one_letter_code
_entity_poly.pdbx_strand_id
1 'polypeptide(L)'
;PSPPASIASSFPSSLTVRVDTQRLARLENQLGELTINRNGLALQTNQIRLGLKELVSRFERVRATVEQLQGVSDQILIAPERQRQPVVMGGFTSSRPPMALDFDSLEMDTYTALYTHTQTLLEEMVQLEEAAADISLFNRQTDQLLGQHRKMLSQVQDDLMYARMVPLGQVLNRFPRVLRDLSNTYGKPAELTLEGTALLVDKAVLEKLYDPLLHLLRNGFDHGLESPEERWRQGKPKIGQITIGACYRGRQIDIEVSDDGRGIDLARIGQQLIDLGWLSAAEVDTATAEQLYRYMFEPGFSTAQQVSDLSGRGVGLDVVQDQMQRLKGTVTVQSMPGAGTRFTLSLPMTLSIVNLLICFVGSTPIAFRSDSITEILVPQLQQLNQQPDQTWLTWRDRQVPVYGLGNLLSYRCLRPELPLSQVLAAVPSPADWEAPVLILSRGDSALGPVLDHRFFAIQVDRLVTEQESVIKPFGTALSPPPYAYGCTVLGDGSVIPVIDGQAFLDDLLSRSAVSGLEIVDAPPPNNSQATLHSAATVLVVDDAVTSRRTLALSLERAGYRVLQARDGQEALEHLEQTPTVGLIVCDIEMPNMNGFEFLTARRQDSALAQIPTLMLTSRSNDKHRWLAMQLGATDYFSKPYLEQEFLSAIATHLQAAAQST
;
A
#
# COMPACT_ATOMS: atom_id res chain seq x y z
N PRO A 1 -27.17 55.24 5.20
CA PRO A 1 -27.03 53.78 5.43
C PRO A 1 -25.56 53.40 5.56
N SER A 2 -25.08 53.38 6.80
CA SER A 2 -23.76 52.90 7.21
C SER A 2 -23.61 51.39 6.95
N PRO A 3 -22.42 50.89 6.61
CA PRO A 3 -22.20 49.45 6.46
C PRO A 3 -22.19 48.78 7.85
N PRO A 4 -22.54 47.49 7.96
CA PRO A 4 -22.61 46.82 9.25
C PRO A 4 -21.21 46.63 9.83
N ALA A 5 -21.08 46.92 11.13
CA ALA A 5 -19.88 46.72 11.91
C ALA A 5 -19.51 45.22 11.92
N SER A 6 -18.25 44.93 11.58
CA SER A 6 -17.63 43.62 11.75
C SER A 6 -17.64 43.24 13.23
N ILE A 7 -18.40 42.20 13.59
CA ILE A 7 -18.37 41.59 14.91
C ILE A 7 -17.02 40.87 15.05
N ALA A 8 -16.05 41.52 15.68
CA ALA A 8 -14.89 40.86 16.22
C ALA A 8 -15.35 39.98 17.39
N SER A 9 -15.56 38.69 17.14
CA SER A 9 -15.75 37.70 18.20
C SER A 9 -14.44 37.57 18.98
N SER A 10 -14.36 38.26 20.10
CA SER A 10 -13.35 38.00 21.12
C SER A 10 -13.56 36.58 21.66
N PHE A 11 -12.74 35.63 21.24
CA PHE A 11 -12.69 34.31 21.87
C PHE A 11 -12.35 34.50 23.37
N PRO A 12 -13.11 33.88 24.29
CA PRO A 12 -12.76 33.92 25.71
C PRO A 12 -11.36 33.35 25.88
N SER A 13 -10.56 33.96 26.75
CA SER A 13 -9.21 33.50 27.11
C SER A 13 -9.28 32.02 27.48
N SER A 14 -8.90 31.15 26.55
CA SER A 14 -8.90 29.71 26.76
C SER A 14 -7.87 29.41 27.84
N LEU A 15 -8.31 28.75 28.91
CA LEU A 15 -7.42 28.13 29.88
C LEU A 15 -6.57 27.11 29.11
N THR A 16 -5.32 27.47 28.82
CA THR A 16 -4.41 26.61 28.07
C THR A 16 -3.68 25.68 29.02
N VAL A 17 -3.81 24.37 28.80
CA VAL A 17 -3.05 23.35 29.53
C VAL A 17 -1.82 23.00 28.71
N ARG A 18 -0.63 23.16 29.31
CA ARG A 18 0.62 22.72 28.67
C ARG A 18 0.69 21.20 28.72
N VAL A 19 0.60 20.56 27.56
CA VAL A 19 0.76 19.11 27.41
C VAL A 19 2.11 18.82 26.78
N ASP A 20 2.80 17.80 27.30
CA ASP A 20 4.06 17.33 26.75
C ASP A 20 3.86 16.74 25.33
N THR A 21 4.74 17.11 24.40
CA THR A 21 4.63 16.68 22.99
C THR A 21 4.74 15.17 22.81
N GLN A 22 5.47 14.45 23.69
CA GLN A 22 5.55 12.99 23.61
C GLN A 22 4.23 12.33 24.02
N ARG A 23 3.44 12.96 24.90
CA ARG A 23 2.10 12.45 25.26
C ARG A 23 1.13 12.56 24.09
N LEU A 24 1.13 13.68 23.38
CA LEU A 24 0.33 13.84 22.16
C LEU A 24 0.75 12.82 21.08
N ALA A 25 2.05 12.60 20.90
CA ALA A 25 2.56 11.58 19.98
C ALA A 25 2.15 10.15 20.38
N ARG A 26 2.11 9.83 21.68
CA ARG A 26 1.59 8.53 22.15
C ARG A 26 0.11 8.36 21.85
N LEU A 27 -0.70 9.40 22.07
CA LEU A 27 -2.13 9.37 21.73
C LEU A 27 -2.34 9.18 20.22
N GLU A 28 -1.53 9.84 19.39
CA GLU A 28 -1.55 9.66 17.94
C GLU A 28 -1.20 8.21 17.55
N ASN A 29 -0.18 7.62 18.17
CA ASN A 29 0.17 6.22 17.95
C ASN A 29 -0.96 5.27 18.36
N GLN A 30 -1.59 5.50 19.51
CA GLN A 30 -2.73 4.71 19.98
C GLN A 30 -3.94 4.84 19.05
N LEU A 31 -4.21 6.06 18.57
CA LEU A 31 -5.26 6.29 17.57
C LEU A 31 -4.93 5.52 16.28
N GLY A 32 -3.66 5.50 15.88
CA GLY A 32 -3.21 4.72 14.75
C GLY A 32 -3.41 3.22 14.94
N GLU A 33 -3.12 2.67 16.12
CA GLU A 33 -3.40 1.27 16.46
C GLU A 33 -4.90 0.96 16.46
N LEU A 34 -5.75 1.87 16.95
CA LEU A 34 -7.20 1.72 16.88
C LEU A 34 -7.71 1.71 15.44
N THR A 35 -7.14 2.54 14.57
CA THR A 35 -7.44 2.53 13.12
C THR A 35 -7.05 1.20 12.49
N ILE A 36 -5.88 0.65 12.82
CA ILE A 36 -5.43 -0.67 12.34
C ILE A 36 -6.39 -1.76 12.84
N ASN A 37 -6.72 -1.77 14.14
CA ASN A 37 -7.64 -2.74 14.74
C ASN A 37 -9.02 -2.68 14.07
N ARG A 38 -9.56 -1.47 13.86
CA ARG A 38 -10.83 -1.25 13.16
C ARG A 38 -10.79 -1.71 11.71
N ASN A 39 -9.67 -1.54 11.00
CA ASN A 39 -9.49 -2.10 9.67
C ASN A 39 -9.48 -3.64 9.69
N GLY A 40 -8.89 -4.25 10.72
CA GLY A 40 -8.94 -5.69 10.96
C GLY A 40 -10.34 -6.23 11.28
N LEU A 41 -11.10 -5.53 12.11
CA LEU A 41 -12.50 -5.89 12.39
C LEU A 41 -13.36 -5.79 11.13
N ALA A 42 -13.23 -4.72 10.35
CA ALA A 42 -13.96 -4.57 9.08
C ALA A 42 -13.63 -5.71 8.09
N LEU A 43 -12.41 -6.22 8.14
CA LEU A 43 -11.96 -7.35 7.34
C LEU A 43 -12.64 -8.65 7.78
N GLN A 44 -12.67 -8.93 9.09
CA GLN A 44 -13.34 -10.09 9.66
C GLN A 44 -14.85 -10.08 9.37
N THR A 45 -15.51 -8.95 9.54
CA THR A 45 -16.95 -8.77 9.23
C THR A 45 -17.24 -9.08 7.76
N ASN A 46 -16.36 -8.67 6.85
CA ASN A 46 -16.47 -9.01 5.43
C ASN A 46 -16.27 -10.51 5.15
N GLN A 47 -15.31 -11.17 5.81
CA GLN A 47 -15.10 -12.62 5.69
C GLN A 47 -16.32 -13.40 6.19
N ILE A 48 -16.87 -13.03 7.34
CA ILE A 48 -18.10 -13.62 7.89
C ILE A 48 -19.25 -13.45 6.88
N ARG A 49 -19.39 -12.28 6.27
CA ARG A 49 -20.43 -12.02 5.25
C ARG A 49 -20.31 -12.95 4.05
N LEU A 50 -19.09 -13.13 3.52
CA LEU A 50 -18.84 -14.01 2.38
C LEU A 50 -19.10 -15.47 2.74
N GLY A 51 -18.65 -15.91 3.93
CA GLY A 51 -18.89 -17.25 4.44
C GLY A 51 -20.38 -17.56 4.62
N LEU A 52 -21.15 -16.61 5.17
CA LEU A 52 -22.61 -16.75 5.30
C LEU A 52 -23.30 -16.84 3.94
N LYS A 53 -22.87 -16.04 2.96
CA LYS A 53 -23.44 -16.10 1.60
C LYS A 53 -23.19 -17.47 0.95
N GLU A 54 -22.00 -18.03 1.11
CA GLU A 54 -21.68 -19.38 0.61
C GLU A 54 -22.47 -20.46 1.36
N LEU A 55 -22.63 -20.32 2.67
CA LEU A 55 -23.39 -21.25 3.51
C LEU A 55 -24.88 -21.28 3.12
N VAL A 56 -25.49 -20.11 2.90
CA VAL A 56 -26.87 -20.01 2.38
C VAL A 56 -26.99 -20.67 1.00
N SER A 57 -26.04 -20.42 0.09
CA SER A 57 -26.04 -21.07 -1.23
C SER A 57 -25.85 -22.59 -1.16
N ARG A 58 -25.14 -23.11 -0.16
CA ARG A 58 -25.04 -24.55 0.10
C ARG A 58 -26.36 -25.12 0.60
N PHE A 59 -27.05 -24.43 1.51
CA PHE A 59 -28.38 -24.86 1.97
C PHE A 59 -29.40 -24.92 0.84
N GLU A 60 -29.44 -23.92 -0.04
CA GLU A 60 -30.32 -23.95 -1.23
C GLU A 60 -30.03 -25.16 -2.14
N ARG A 61 -28.76 -25.51 -2.36
CA ARG A 61 -28.36 -26.70 -3.13
C ARG A 61 -28.78 -28.00 -2.47
N VAL A 62 -28.60 -28.11 -1.16
CA VAL A 62 -28.98 -29.31 -0.41
C VAL A 62 -30.51 -29.45 -0.39
N ARG A 63 -31.26 -28.36 -0.18
CA ARG A 63 -32.72 -28.35 -0.24
C ARG A 63 -33.23 -28.86 -1.58
N ALA A 64 -32.67 -28.35 -2.69
CA ALA A 64 -33.02 -28.82 -4.03
C ALA A 64 -32.73 -30.32 -4.23
N THR A 65 -31.67 -30.85 -3.61
CA THR A 65 -31.32 -32.27 -3.66
C THR A 65 -32.31 -33.12 -2.86
N VAL A 66 -32.74 -32.64 -1.68
CA VAL A 66 -33.74 -33.32 -0.85
C VAL A 66 -35.12 -33.32 -1.52
N GLU A 67 -35.53 -32.20 -2.13
CA GLU A 67 -36.78 -32.11 -2.92
C GLU A 67 -36.75 -33.10 -4.11
N GLN A 68 -35.61 -33.27 -4.77
CA GLN A 68 -35.45 -34.28 -5.82
C GLN A 68 -35.55 -35.70 -5.29
N LEU A 69 -34.97 -35.99 -4.12
CA LEU A 69 -35.07 -37.31 -3.48
C LEU A 69 -36.51 -37.63 -3.05
N GLN A 70 -37.26 -36.64 -2.56
CA GLN A 70 -38.69 -36.77 -2.28
C GLN A 70 -39.46 -37.07 -3.57
N GLY A 71 -39.20 -36.34 -4.65
CA GLY A 71 -39.85 -36.60 -5.95
C GLY A 71 -39.56 -38.01 -6.52
N VAL A 72 -38.35 -38.53 -6.32
CA VAL A 72 -37.99 -39.91 -6.71
C VAL A 72 -38.69 -40.93 -5.80
N SER A 73 -38.72 -40.67 -4.48
CA SER A 73 -39.45 -41.51 -3.52
C SER A 73 -40.95 -41.58 -3.86
N ASP A 74 -41.56 -40.44 -4.17
CA ASP A 74 -42.97 -40.34 -4.56
C ASP A 74 -43.25 -41.03 -5.90
N GLN A 75 -42.34 -40.94 -6.86
CA GLN A 75 -42.47 -41.67 -8.14
C GLN A 75 -42.38 -43.18 -7.98
N ILE A 76 -41.57 -43.67 -7.03
CA ILE A 76 -41.47 -45.10 -6.69
C ILE A 76 -42.75 -45.57 -5.98
N LEU A 77 -43.34 -44.74 -5.12
CA LEU A 77 -44.64 -44.99 -4.47
C LEU A 77 -45.82 -44.96 -5.45
N ILE A 78 -45.76 -44.15 -6.52
CA ILE A 78 -46.84 -43.95 -7.50
C ILE A 78 -46.56 -44.68 -8.83
N ALA A 79 -45.80 -45.78 -8.85
CA ALA A 79 -45.65 -46.59 -10.06
C ALA A 79 -46.63 -47.79 -10.09
N PRO A 80 -47.92 -47.61 -10.48
CA PRO A 80 -48.76 -48.76 -10.79
C PRO A 80 -48.36 -49.28 -12.18
N GLU A 81 -47.72 -50.45 -12.19
CA GLU A 81 -48.18 -51.59 -13.01
C GLU A 81 -48.38 -51.37 -14.53
N ARG A 82 -47.61 -50.49 -15.21
CA ARG A 82 -47.79 -50.27 -16.67
C ARG A 82 -46.88 -51.06 -17.61
N GLN A 83 -46.05 -51.98 -17.13
CA GLN A 83 -45.20 -52.82 -17.99
C GLN A 83 -45.27 -54.31 -17.65
N ARG A 84 -46.46 -54.92 -17.78
CA ARG A 84 -46.57 -56.35 -18.08
C ARG A 84 -47.64 -56.56 -19.15
N GLN A 85 -47.25 -56.45 -20.42
CA GLN A 85 -48.05 -57.01 -21.51
C GLN A 85 -48.09 -58.53 -21.33
N PRO A 86 -49.27 -59.17 -21.27
CA PRO A 86 -49.34 -60.62 -21.27
C PRO A 86 -49.17 -61.09 -22.72
N VAL A 87 -48.05 -61.74 -23.01
CA VAL A 87 -47.93 -62.58 -24.20
C VAL A 87 -48.88 -63.76 -24.02
N VAL A 88 -49.94 -63.78 -24.81
CA VAL A 88 -50.88 -64.90 -24.88
C VAL A 88 -50.23 -66.03 -25.68
N MET A 89 -49.92 -67.15 -25.01
CA MET A 89 -49.85 -68.44 -25.68
C MET A 89 -50.27 -69.59 -24.74
N GLY A 90 -51.40 -70.23 -25.08
CA GLY A 90 -51.64 -71.65 -24.83
C GLY A 90 -52.11 -72.10 -23.44
N GLY A 91 -53.44 -72.15 -23.26
CA GLY A 91 -54.21 -73.21 -22.60
C GLY A 91 -53.82 -73.72 -21.20
N PHE A 92 -54.61 -73.37 -20.19
CA PHE A 92 -55.50 -74.29 -19.43
C PHE A 92 -56.17 -73.50 -18.29
N THR A 93 -57.46 -73.76 -18.09
CA THR A 93 -58.32 -73.11 -17.11
C THR A 93 -58.15 -73.72 -15.73
N SER A 94 -57.81 -72.91 -14.72
CA SER A 94 -58.21 -73.16 -13.33
C SER A 94 -58.49 -71.83 -12.62
N SER A 95 -59.72 -71.70 -12.14
CA SER A 95 -60.25 -70.61 -11.34
C SER A 95 -59.50 -70.44 -10.00
N ARG A 96 -58.91 -69.26 -9.79
CA ARG A 96 -58.55 -68.71 -8.48
C ARG A 96 -58.88 -67.21 -8.49
N PRO A 97 -59.45 -66.64 -7.40
CA PRO A 97 -59.61 -65.19 -7.30
C PRO A 97 -58.23 -64.51 -7.23
N PRO A 98 -58.10 -63.23 -7.63
CA PRO A 98 -56.85 -62.51 -7.46
C PRO A 98 -56.67 -62.25 -5.96
N MET A 99 -55.87 -63.06 -5.27
CA MET A 99 -55.38 -62.67 -3.96
C MET A 99 -54.34 -61.59 -4.15
N ALA A 100 -54.51 -60.54 -3.35
CA ALA A 100 -53.80 -59.28 -3.36
C ALA A 100 -52.27 -59.48 -3.45
N LEU A 101 -51.64 -58.54 -4.15
CA LEU A 101 -50.21 -58.33 -4.09
C LEU A 101 -49.77 -58.30 -2.63
N ASP A 102 -48.88 -59.23 -2.26
CA ASP A 102 -48.09 -59.16 -1.03
C ASP A 102 -47.20 -57.91 -1.15
N PHE A 103 -47.70 -56.78 -0.67
CA PHE A 103 -46.87 -55.62 -0.35
C PHE A 103 -46.12 -55.98 0.94
N ASP A 104 -44.80 -56.10 0.85
CA ASP A 104 -43.96 -56.41 1.99
C ASP A 104 -44.06 -55.28 3.03
N SER A 105 -44.59 -55.58 4.22
CA SER A 105 -44.70 -54.65 5.34
C SER A 105 -43.36 -53.98 5.66
N LEU A 106 -42.24 -54.68 5.41
CA LEU A 106 -40.89 -54.20 5.62
C LEU A 106 -40.48 -53.11 4.61
N GLU A 107 -40.92 -53.21 3.35
CA GLU A 107 -40.67 -52.16 2.36
C GLU A 107 -41.41 -50.88 2.75
N MET A 108 -42.67 -50.98 3.18
CA MET A 108 -43.46 -49.83 3.61
C MET A 108 -42.86 -49.12 4.83
N ASP A 109 -42.30 -49.87 5.79
CA ASP A 109 -41.59 -49.32 6.96
C ASP A 109 -40.29 -48.61 6.55
N THR A 110 -39.53 -49.15 5.58
CA THR A 110 -38.32 -48.48 5.08
C THR A 110 -38.61 -47.18 4.32
N TYR A 111 -39.68 -47.14 3.53
CA TYR A 111 -40.11 -45.91 2.84
C TYR A 111 -40.68 -44.86 3.81
N THR A 112 -41.40 -45.31 4.84
CA THR A 112 -41.90 -44.43 5.92
C THR A 112 -40.74 -43.83 6.71
N ALA A 113 -39.70 -44.63 7.01
CA ALA A 113 -38.48 -44.16 7.67
C ALA A 113 -37.73 -43.15 6.80
N LEU A 114 -37.55 -43.42 5.50
CA LEU A 114 -36.91 -42.48 4.57
C LEU A 114 -37.68 -41.15 4.46
N TYR A 115 -39.00 -41.21 4.31
CA TYR A 115 -39.85 -40.01 4.27
C TYR A 115 -39.70 -39.19 5.56
N THR A 116 -39.79 -39.84 6.72
CA THR A 116 -39.61 -39.19 8.03
C THR A 116 -38.21 -38.55 8.14
N HIS A 117 -37.16 -39.25 7.73
CA HIS A 117 -35.79 -38.72 7.74
C HIS A 117 -35.61 -37.53 6.78
N THR A 118 -36.22 -37.55 5.59
CA THR A 118 -36.18 -36.40 4.67
C THR A 118 -36.93 -35.19 5.24
N GLN A 119 -38.05 -35.41 5.93
CA GLN A 119 -38.82 -34.35 6.55
C GLN A 119 -38.08 -33.73 7.74
N THR A 120 -37.47 -34.54 8.61
CA THR A 120 -36.60 -34.04 9.68
C THR A 120 -35.41 -33.25 9.12
N LEU A 121 -34.79 -33.71 8.02
CA LEU A 121 -33.71 -32.97 7.36
C LEU A 121 -34.16 -31.62 6.80
N LEU A 122 -35.37 -31.52 6.24
CA LEU A 122 -35.93 -30.24 5.79
C LEU A 122 -36.21 -29.30 6.96
N GLU A 123 -36.75 -29.80 8.07
CA GLU A 123 -37.00 -29.00 9.28
C GLU A 123 -35.69 -28.44 9.86
N GLU A 124 -34.65 -29.27 9.98
CA GLU A 124 -33.31 -28.83 10.42
C GLU A 124 -32.68 -27.82 9.45
N MET A 125 -32.90 -27.98 8.13
CA MET A 125 -32.43 -27.00 7.14
C MET A 125 -33.10 -25.64 7.29
N VAL A 126 -34.41 -25.61 7.54
CA VAL A 126 -35.14 -24.35 7.77
C VAL A 126 -34.61 -23.66 9.04
N GLN A 127 -34.34 -24.40 10.11
CA GLN A 127 -33.74 -23.83 11.33
C GLN A 127 -32.33 -23.27 11.07
N LEU A 128 -31.52 -23.96 10.26
CA LEU A 128 -30.19 -23.47 9.88
C LEU A 128 -30.24 -22.25 8.95
N GLU A 129 -31.22 -22.17 8.05
CA GLU A 129 -31.47 -20.99 7.22
C GLU A 129 -31.87 -19.77 8.08
N GLU A 130 -32.74 -19.97 9.09
CA GLU A 130 -33.13 -18.92 10.03
C GLU A 130 -31.94 -18.44 10.87
N ALA A 131 -31.14 -19.36 11.41
CA ALA A 131 -29.91 -19.01 12.14
C ALA A 131 -28.91 -18.25 11.25
N ALA A 132 -28.75 -18.65 9.98
CA ALA A 132 -27.90 -17.93 9.02
C ALA A 132 -28.43 -16.51 8.72
N ALA A 133 -29.75 -16.35 8.61
CA ALA A 133 -30.41 -15.05 8.43
C ALA A 133 -30.20 -14.13 9.64
N ASP A 134 -30.29 -14.67 10.86
CA ASP A 134 -30.02 -13.95 12.11
C ASP A 134 -28.55 -13.48 12.19
N ILE A 135 -27.59 -14.34 11.86
CA ILE A 135 -26.18 -13.94 11.82
C ILE A 135 -25.95 -12.87 10.74
N SER A 136 -26.63 -12.96 9.59
CA SER A 136 -26.57 -11.92 8.55
C SER A 136 -27.12 -10.57 9.03
N LEU A 137 -28.19 -10.57 9.83
CA LEU A 137 -28.71 -9.37 10.48
C LEU A 137 -27.71 -8.78 11.48
N PHE A 138 -27.12 -9.61 12.34
CA PHE A 138 -26.09 -9.21 13.29
C PHE A 138 -24.86 -8.62 12.59
N ASN A 139 -24.45 -9.21 11.45
CA ASN A 139 -23.34 -8.72 10.66
C ASN A 139 -23.61 -7.32 10.09
N ARG A 140 -24.84 -7.06 9.61
CA ARG A 140 -25.27 -5.71 9.16
C ARG A 140 -25.27 -4.69 10.30
N GLN A 141 -25.67 -5.07 11.51
CA GLN A 141 -25.59 -4.19 12.68
C GLN A 141 -24.14 -3.88 13.04
N THR A 142 -23.25 -4.86 12.93
CA THR A 142 -21.80 -4.70 13.14
C THR A 142 -21.20 -3.72 12.13
N ASP A 143 -21.58 -3.80 10.85
CA ASP A 143 -21.18 -2.84 9.82
C ASP A 143 -21.61 -1.39 10.17
N GLN A 144 -22.83 -1.22 10.70
CA GLN A 144 -23.31 0.09 11.14
C GLN A 144 -22.49 0.63 12.33
N LEU A 145 -22.18 -0.21 13.32
CA LEU A 145 -21.34 0.15 14.47
C LEU A 145 -19.91 0.51 14.03
N LEU A 146 -19.32 -0.25 13.12
CA LEU A 146 -18.01 0.06 12.55
C LEU A 146 -18.02 1.41 11.81
N GLY A 147 -19.11 1.73 11.11
CA GLY A 147 -19.32 3.05 10.50
C GLY A 147 -19.40 4.19 11.52
N GLN A 148 -20.05 3.97 12.66
CA GLN A 148 -20.10 4.94 13.77
C GLN A 148 -18.72 5.12 14.42
N HIS A 149 -18.00 4.03 14.69
CA HIS A 149 -16.62 4.06 15.18
C HIS A 149 -15.70 4.84 14.25
N ARG A 150 -15.84 4.68 12.92
CA ARG A 150 -15.07 5.47 11.95
C ARG A 150 -15.28 6.97 12.13
N LYS A 151 -16.53 7.42 12.26
CA LYS A 151 -16.85 8.83 12.47
C LYS A 151 -16.29 9.35 13.80
N MET A 152 -16.41 8.56 14.87
CA MET A 152 -15.89 8.93 16.19
C MET A 152 -14.35 9.03 16.19
N LEU A 153 -13.65 8.07 15.56
CA LEU A 153 -12.20 8.12 15.42
C LEU A 153 -11.74 9.34 14.62
N SER A 154 -12.42 9.66 13.51
CA SER A 154 -12.15 10.89 12.74
C SER A 154 -12.34 12.15 13.59
N GLN A 155 -13.38 12.22 14.42
CA GLN A 155 -13.61 13.36 15.30
C GLN A 155 -12.50 13.50 16.35
N VAL A 156 -12.12 12.39 17.02
CA VAL A 156 -11.02 12.40 18.00
C VAL A 156 -9.70 12.79 17.33
N GLN A 157 -9.50 12.38 16.08
CA GLN A 157 -8.33 12.75 15.28
C GLN A 157 -8.29 14.26 15.03
N ASP A 158 -9.41 14.84 14.61
CA ASP A 158 -9.52 16.28 14.37
C ASP A 158 -9.30 17.06 15.69
N ASP A 159 -9.91 16.63 16.79
CA ASP A 159 -9.75 17.25 18.11
C ASP A 159 -8.28 17.19 18.59
N LEU A 160 -7.58 16.08 18.35
CA LEU A 160 -6.17 15.92 18.68
C LEU A 160 -5.27 16.82 17.80
N MET A 161 -5.63 16.98 16.52
CA MET A 161 -4.96 17.91 15.62
C MET A 161 -5.11 19.34 16.16
N TYR A 162 -6.33 19.78 16.46
CA TYR A 162 -6.60 21.10 17.06
C TYR A 162 -5.85 21.32 18.37
N ALA A 163 -5.77 20.31 19.24
CA ALA A 163 -5.04 20.38 20.50
C ALA A 163 -3.52 20.57 20.33
N ARG A 164 -2.95 20.12 19.21
CA ARG A 164 -1.53 20.29 18.86
C ARG A 164 -1.24 21.64 18.20
N MET A 165 -2.26 22.31 17.65
CA MET A 165 -2.04 23.55 16.90
C MET A 165 -1.71 24.73 17.80
N VAL A 166 -0.87 25.61 17.27
CA VAL A 166 -0.38 26.81 17.93
C VAL A 166 -0.58 28.01 17.00
N PRO A 167 -0.92 29.21 17.49
CA PRO A 167 -1.06 30.39 16.65
C PRO A 167 0.23 30.73 15.90
N LEU A 168 0.13 30.95 14.58
CA LEU A 168 1.21 31.34 13.69
C LEU A 168 1.93 32.62 14.15
N GLY A 169 1.20 33.51 14.84
CA GLY A 169 1.72 34.72 15.45
C GLY A 169 2.90 34.50 16.41
N GLN A 170 3.06 33.32 17.02
CA GLN A 170 4.23 33.04 17.88
C GLN A 170 5.57 33.17 17.14
N VAL A 171 5.57 32.86 15.84
CA VAL A 171 6.73 33.01 14.96
C VAL A 171 6.69 34.37 14.26
N LEU A 172 5.56 34.75 13.66
CA LEU A 172 5.47 35.98 12.86
C LEU A 172 5.79 37.25 13.66
N ASN A 173 5.43 37.29 14.95
CA ASN A 173 5.68 38.45 15.81
C ASN A 173 7.18 38.71 16.10
N ARG A 174 8.08 37.80 15.68
CA ARG A 174 9.54 38.00 15.78
C ARG A 174 10.09 38.82 14.62
N PHE A 175 9.44 38.76 13.45
CA PHE A 175 9.92 39.41 12.23
C PHE A 175 9.93 40.95 12.24
N PRO A 176 9.00 41.67 12.90
CA PRO A 176 9.06 43.13 12.97
C PRO A 176 10.36 43.65 13.60
N ARG A 177 10.91 42.91 14.57
CA ARG A 177 12.20 43.27 15.19
C ARG A 177 13.35 43.04 14.21
N VAL A 178 13.38 41.90 13.53
CA VAL A 178 14.40 41.57 12.54
C VAL A 178 14.41 42.59 11.39
N LEU A 179 13.24 42.96 10.85
CA LEU A 179 13.15 43.95 9.79
C LEU A 179 13.64 45.33 10.24
N ARG A 180 13.35 45.73 11.48
CA ARG A 180 13.85 46.99 12.05
C ARG A 180 15.38 47.01 12.16
N ASP A 181 15.97 45.90 12.59
CA ASP A 181 17.43 45.75 12.70
C ASP A 181 18.11 45.79 11.32
N LEU A 182 17.51 45.15 10.31
CA LEU A 182 17.94 45.23 8.91
C LEU A 182 17.81 46.66 8.35
N SER A 183 16.68 47.33 8.60
CA SER A 183 16.44 48.70 8.16
C SER A 183 17.48 49.68 8.73
N ASN A 184 17.81 49.55 10.02
CA ASN A 184 18.82 50.37 10.67
C ASN A 184 20.24 50.09 10.15
N THR A 185 20.56 48.84 9.86
CA THR A 185 21.90 48.42 9.42
C THR A 185 22.19 48.83 7.97
N TYR A 186 21.21 48.70 7.07
CA TYR A 186 21.37 48.95 5.64
C TYR A 186 20.77 50.28 5.17
N GLY A 187 20.17 51.07 6.06
CA GLY A 187 19.63 52.40 5.75
C GLY A 187 18.41 52.40 4.82
N LYS A 188 17.70 51.27 4.68
CA LYS A 188 16.47 51.16 3.88
C LYS A 188 15.24 51.12 4.82
N PRO A 189 14.39 52.16 4.88
CA PRO A 189 13.17 52.17 5.70
C PRO A 189 12.12 51.20 5.12
N ALA A 190 11.68 50.24 5.93
CA ALA A 190 10.68 49.24 5.56
C ALA A 190 9.69 48.99 6.71
N GLU A 191 8.43 48.75 6.36
CA GLU A 191 7.35 48.41 7.29
C GLU A 191 6.81 47.00 7.00
N LEU A 192 6.50 46.25 8.07
CA LEU A 192 5.97 44.89 7.99
C LEU A 192 4.51 44.86 8.43
N THR A 193 3.63 44.42 7.53
CA THR A 193 2.22 44.13 7.85
C THR A 193 2.04 42.63 8.05
N LEU A 194 1.44 42.22 9.17
CA LEU A 194 1.16 40.81 9.49
C LEU A 194 -0.35 40.57 9.47
N GLU A 195 -0.80 39.66 8.61
CA GLU A 195 -2.20 39.23 8.51
C GLU A 195 -2.34 37.75 8.86
N GLY A 196 -3.44 37.36 9.50
CA GLY A 196 -3.67 35.95 9.85
C GLY A 196 -2.81 35.42 11.02
N THR A 197 -2.31 36.28 11.92
CA THR A 197 -1.49 35.86 13.08
C THR A 197 -2.22 34.93 14.06
N ALA A 198 -3.55 34.96 14.09
CA ALA A 198 -4.38 34.07 14.89
C ALA A 198 -4.57 32.67 14.27
N LEU A 199 -4.14 32.47 13.01
CA LEU A 199 -4.29 31.20 12.31
C LEU A 199 -3.48 30.11 13.04
N LEU A 200 -4.12 28.98 13.29
CA LEU A 200 -3.53 27.85 14.02
C LEU A 200 -2.69 26.99 13.07
N VAL A 201 -1.49 26.59 13.48
CA VAL A 201 -0.58 25.74 12.70
C VAL A 201 0.01 24.66 13.59
N ASP A 202 0.30 23.49 13.03
CA ASP A 202 1.01 22.44 13.75
C ASP A 202 2.32 22.96 14.33
N LYS A 203 2.58 22.69 15.62
CA LYS A 203 3.79 23.19 16.29
C LYS A 203 5.09 22.77 15.61
N ALA A 204 5.19 21.54 15.12
CA ALA A 204 6.41 21.03 14.49
C ALA A 204 6.64 21.67 13.11
N VAL A 205 5.56 21.98 12.39
CA VAL A 205 5.62 22.76 11.16
C VAL A 205 6.02 24.20 11.48
N LEU A 206 5.40 24.83 12.48
CA LEU A 206 5.66 26.19 12.92
C LEU A 206 7.14 26.44 13.27
N GLU A 207 7.78 25.51 13.99
CA GLU A 207 9.20 25.60 14.34
C GLU A 207 10.11 25.57 13.11
N LYS A 208 9.76 24.78 12.10
CA LYS A 208 10.52 24.65 10.84
C LYS A 208 10.23 25.78 9.83
N LEU A 209 9.11 26.48 9.95
CA LEU A 209 8.75 27.60 9.07
C LEU A 209 9.52 28.91 9.35
N TYR A 210 10.19 29.01 10.49
CA TYR A 210 10.93 30.23 10.83
C TYR A 210 12.02 30.56 9.81
N ASP A 211 12.82 29.56 9.42
CA ASP A 211 13.95 29.76 8.51
C ASP A 211 13.53 30.09 7.07
N PRO A 212 12.56 29.39 6.43
CA PRO A 212 12.06 29.75 5.10
C PRO A 212 11.50 31.18 5.05
N LEU A 213 10.68 31.56 6.04
CA LEU A 213 10.06 32.88 6.09
C LEU A 213 11.09 33.98 6.35
N LEU A 214 12.09 33.72 7.20
CA LEU A 214 13.20 34.65 7.41
C LEU A 214 13.99 34.87 6.13
N HIS A 215 14.23 33.81 5.35
CA HIS A 215 14.94 33.90 4.09
C HIS A 215 14.16 34.74 3.07
N LEU A 216 12.86 34.48 2.90
CA LEU A 216 12.01 35.28 2.01
C LEU A 216 11.90 36.74 2.44
N LEU A 217 11.82 37.01 3.76
CA LEU A 217 11.84 38.37 4.30
C LEU A 217 13.14 39.10 3.96
N ARG A 218 14.30 38.43 4.08
CA ARG A 218 15.59 39.00 3.71
C ARG A 218 15.68 39.27 2.22
N ASN A 219 15.21 38.35 1.38
CA ASN A 219 15.20 38.52 -0.08
C ASN A 219 14.31 39.69 -0.49
N GLY A 220 13.13 39.80 0.12
CA GLY A 220 12.24 40.96 -0.06
C GLY A 220 12.91 42.27 0.33
N PHE A 221 13.67 42.31 1.44
CA PHE A 221 14.35 43.53 1.90
C PHE A 221 15.61 43.89 1.08
N ASP A 222 16.47 42.93 0.75
CA ASP A 222 17.76 43.19 0.10
C ASP A 222 17.58 43.43 -1.40
N HIS A 223 16.91 42.48 -2.08
CA HIS A 223 16.74 42.49 -3.53
C HIS A 223 15.41 43.09 -3.98
N GLY A 224 14.32 42.84 -3.23
CA GLY A 224 12.99 43.37 -3.57
C GLY A 224 12.92 44.89 -3.40
N LEU A 225 13.25 45.40 -2.20
CA LEU A 225 13.12 46.82 -1.88
C LEU A 225 14.26 47.68 -2.47
N GLU A 226 13.85 48.69 -3.20
CA GLU A 226 14.70 49.74 -3.76
C GLU A 226 15.15 50.74 -2.69
N SER A 227 16.21 51.49 -3.00
CA SER A 227 16.63 52.58 -2.12
C SER A 227 15.55 53.69 -2.04
N PRO A 228 15.48 54.47 -0.95
CA PRO A 228 14.49 55.55 -0.81
C PRO A 228 14.50 56.55 -1.97
N GLU A 229 15.69 56.80 -2.54
CA GLU A 229 15.87 57.71 -3.67
C GLU A 229 15.32 57.12 -4.97
N GLU A 230 15.55 55.84 -5.23
CA GLU A 230 15.01 55.13 -6.39
C GLU A 230 13.49 55.02 -6.31
N ARG A 231 12.93 54.68 -5.14
CA ARG A 231 11.46 54.64 -4.93
C ARG A 231 10.83 55.99 -5.23
N TRP A 232 11.44 57.08 -4.76
CA TRP A 232 10.95 58.43 -5.03
C TRP A 232 10.98 58.78 -6.52
N ARG A 233 12.03 58.39 -7.25
CA ARG A 233 12.11 58.60 -8.71
C ARG A 233 11.03 57.82 -9.47
N GLN A 234 10.63 56.66 -8.96
CA GLN A 234 9.56 55.83 -9.53
C GLN A 234 8.15 56.23 -9.07
N GLY A 235 8.01 57.29 -8.25
CA GLY A 235 6.71 57.73 -7.73
C GLY A 235 6.14 56.85 -6.61
N LYS A 236 6.95 55.96 -6.02
CA LYS A 236 6.57 55.07 -4.92
C LYS A 236 6.79 55.74 -3.55
N PRO A 237 6.11 55.29 -2.49
CA PRO A 237 6.38 55.73 -1.13
C PRO A 237 7.84 55.48 -0.74
N LYS A 238 8.43 56.39 0.06
CA LYS A 238 9.82 56.26 0.53
C LYS A 238 10.03 55.07 1.46
N ILE A 239 8.98 54.65 2.17
CA ILE A 239 8.99 53.49 3.07
C ILE A 239 8.50 52.30 2.24
N GLY A 240 9.31 51.25 2.15
CA GLY A 240 8.90 50.00 1.50
C GLY A 240 7.94 49.20 2.37
N GLN A 241 7.02 48.46 1.75
CA GLN A 241 6.06 47.63 2.45
C GLN A 241 6.31 46.15 2.15
N ILE A 242 6.38 45.35 3.21
CA ILE A 242 6.38 43.89 3.14
C ILE A 242 5.16 43.39 3.90
N THR A 243 4.39 42.49 3.31
CA THR A 243 3.19 41.89 3.90
C THR A 243 3.40 40.39 4.04
N ILE A 244 3.19 39.86 5.24
CA ILE A 244 3.11 38.41 5.48
C ILE A 244 1.68 38.10 5.89
N GLY A 245 0.95 37.43 5.01
CA GLY A 245 -0.42 36.99 5.25
C GLY A 245 -0.50 35.47 5.33
N ALA A 246 -1.47 34.95 6.09
CA ALA A 246 -1.76 33.53 6.09
C ALA A 246 -3.28 33.29 6.06
N CYS A 247 -3.72 32.34 5.25
CA CYS A 247 -5.12 31.92 5.20
C CYS A 247 -5.25 30.40 5.03
N TYR A 248 -6.44 29.90 5.38
CA TYR A 248 -6.81 28.51 5.07
C TYR A 248 -7.43 28.43 3.69
N ARG A 249 -6.91 27.52 2.86
CA ARG A 249 -7.49 27.15 1.57
C ARG A 249 -7.84 25.67 1.60
N GLY A 250 -9.07 25.34 1.99
CA GLY A 250 -9.52 23.96 2.17
C GLY A 250 -8.80 23.25 3.33
N ARG A 251 -8.03 22.20 3.03
CA ARG A 251 -7.19 21.45 4.00
C ARG A 251 -5.71 21.85 3.97
N GLN A 252 -5.38 22.98 3.34
CA GLN A 252 -4.04 23.53 3.26
C GLN A 252 -3.98 24.92 3.90
N ILE A 253 -2.80 25.27 4.38
CA ILE A 253 -2.45 26.61 4.87
C ILE A 253 -1.62 27.27 3.79
N ASP A 254 -2.09 28.39 3.26
CA ASP A 254 -1.34 29.23 2.34
C ASP A 254 -0.76 30.41 3.11
N ILE A 255 0.56 30.53 3.10
CA ILE A 255 1.31 31.65 3.69
C ILE A 255 1.87 32.48 2.54
N GLU A 256 1.42 33.72 2.43
CA GLU A 256 1.83 34.67 1.39
C GLU A 256 2.85 35.66 1.96
N VAL A 257 3.99 35.80 1.29
CA VAL A 257 5.00 36.83 1.57
C VAL A 257 5.08 37.74 0.35
N SER A 258 4.66 38.99 0.49
CA SER A 258 4.58 39.97 -0.60
C SER A 258 5.41 41.20 -0.30
N ASP A 259 6.11 41.74 -1.29
CA ASP A 259 6.78 43.04 -1.25
C ASP A 259 6.22 43.99 -2.31
N ASP A 260 6.40 45.30 -2.11
CA ASP A 260 6.04 46.38 -3.04
C ASP A 260 7.24 46.92 -3.83
N GLY A 261 8.24 46.05 -4.04
CA GLY A 261 9.56 46.40 -4.54
C GLY A 261 9.65 46.56 -6.06
N ARG A 262 10.85 46.30 -6.58
CA ARG A 262 11.16 46.38 -8.03
C ARG A 262 10.58 45.20 -8.83
N GLY A 263 10.18 44.13 -8.15
CA GLY A 263 9.82 42.86 -8.79
C GLY A 263 11.03 42.09 -9.31
N ILE A 264 10.80 40.92 -9.88
CA ILE A 264 11.85 40.06 -10.43
C ILE A 264 12.05 40.43 -11.91
N ASP A 265 13.30 40.69 -12.29
CA ASP A 265 13.67 40.98 -13.68
C ASP A 265 13.87 39.67 -14.47
N LEU A 266 12.85 39.32 -15.27
CA LEU A 266 12.85 38.14 -16.12
C LEU A 266 13.98 38.15 -17.16
N ALA A 267 14.37 39.33 -17.67
CA ALA A 267 15.43 39.43 -18.67
C ALA A 267 16.80 39.04 -18.07
N ARG A 268 17.05 39.46 -16.83
CA ARG A 268 18.27 39.11 -16.10
C ARG A 268 18.33 37.62 -15.76
N ILE A 269 17.20 37.02 -15.39
CA ILE A 269 17.10 35.57 -15.16
C ILE A 269 17.38 34.83 -16.47
N GLY A 270 16.74 35.23 -17.58
CA GLY A 270 16.95 34.62 -18.89
C GLY A 270 18.41 34.65 -19.34
N GLN A 271 19.07 35.81 -19.23
CA GLN A 271 20.51 35.94 -19.55
C GLN A 271 21.37 35.01 -18.69
N GLN A 272 21.08 34.92 -17.40
CA GLN A 272 21.84 34.09 -16.49
C GLN A 272 21.65 32.59 -16.74
N LEU A 273 20.45 32.17 -17.17
CA LEU A 273 20.18 30.78 -17.57
C LEU A 273 20.92 30.41 -18.86
N ILE A 274 21.10 31.37 -19.77
CA ILE A 274 21.93 31.20 -20.97
C ILE A 274 23.41 31.10 -20.61
N ASP A 275 23.89 31.95 -19.70
CA ASP A 275 25.29 31.93 -19.23
C ASP A 275 25.64 30.63 -18.49
N LEU A 276 24.69 30.07 -17.75
CA LEU A 276 24.82 28.76 -17.09
C LEU A 276 24.66 27.57 -18.06
N GLY A 277 24.26 27.83 -19.31
CA GLY A 277 24.03 26.81 -20.33
C GLY A 277 22.81 25.93 -20.10
N TRP A 278 21.86 26.37 -19.26
CA TRP A 278 20.65 25.60 -18.92
C TRP A 278 19.55 25.73 -19.98
N LEU A 279 19.49 26.88 -20.66
CA LEU A 279 18.52 27.18 -21.72
C LEU A 279 19.20 27.91 -22.87
N SER A 280 18.77 27.63 -24.09
CA SER A 280 19.14 28.43 -25.26
C SER A 280 18.32 29.73 -25.35
N ALA A 281 18.83 30.73 -26.06
CA ALA A 281 18.13 32.00 -26.25
C ALA A 281 16.73 31.84 -26.88
N ALA A 282 16.56 30.84 -27.77
CA ALA A 282 15.26 30.53 -28.36
C ALA A 282 14.28 29.92 -27.35
N GLU A 283 14.75 29.11 -26.40
CA GLU A 283 13.91 28.51 -25.37
C GLU A 283 13.47 29.53 -24.31
N VAL A 284 14.35 30.49 -23.96
CA VAL A 284 14.01 31.60 -23.05
C VAL A 284 12.90 32.47 -23.63
N ASP A 285 12.92 32.76 -24.93
CA ASP A 285 11.89 33.56 -25.61
C ASP A 285 10.51 32.86 -25.65
N THR A 286 10.50 31.52 -25.64
CA THR A 286 9.26 30.72 -25.62
C THR A 286 8.73 30.39 -24.23
N ALA A 287 9.56 30.56 -23.19
CA ALA A 287 9.22 30.17 -21.82
C ALA A 287 8.21 31.12 -21.18
N THR A 288 7.28 30.57 -20.40
CA THR A 288 6.37 31.39 -19.59
C THR A 288 7.09 31.95 -18.36
N ALA A 289 6.63 33.09 -17.83
CA ALA A 289 7.20 33.70 -16.63
C ALA A 289 7.23 32.74 -15.42
N GLU A 290 6.20 31.90 -15.27
CA GLU A 290 6.15 30.86 -14.22
C GLU A 290 7.25 29.80 -14.39
N GLN A 291 7.56 29.40 -15.64
CA GLN A 291 8.67 28.48 -15.91
C GLN A 291 10.01 29.12 -15.57
N LEU A 292 10.21 30.40 -15.90
CA LEU A 292 11.44 31.12 -15.55
C LEU A 292 11.63 31.28 -14.04
N TYR A 293 10.57 31.55 -13.28
CA TYR A 293 10.65 31.63 -11.82
C TYR A 293 11.01 30.29 -11.16
N ARG A 294 10.64 29.16 -11.76
CA ARG A 294 10.99 27.83 -11.21
C ARG A 294 12.48 27.58 -11.18
N TYR A 295 13.23 28.02 -12.20
CA TYR A 295 14.68 27.88 -12.23
C TYR A 295 15.40 28.63 -11.10
N MET A 296 14.73 29.60 -10.46
CA MET A 296 15.31 30.30 -9.31
C MET A 296 15.49 29.40 -8.09
N PHE A 297 14.78 28.27 -8.03
CA PHE A 297 14.84 27.30 -6.93
C PHE A 297 15.85 26.16 -7.18
N GLU A 298 16.51 26.15 -8.34
CA GLU A 298 17.51 25.11 -8.66
C GLU A 298 18.85 25.39 -7.97
N PRO A 299 19.53 24.35 -7.44
CA PRO A 299 20.81 24.51 -6.78
C PRO A 299 21.86 25.06 -7.75
N GLY A 300 22.55 26.11 -7.33
CA GLY A 300 23.57 26.81 -8.13
C GLY A 300 23.04 28.01 -8.92
N PHE A 301 21.73 28.28 -8.93
CA PHE A 301 21.19 29.52 -9.45
C PHE A 301 21.30 30.65 -8.41
N SER A 302 22.10 31.69 -8.70
CA SER A 302 22.20 32.87 -7.85
C SER A 302 22.46 34.13 -8.65
N THR A 303 21.61 35.13 -8.54
CA THR A 303 21.73 36.41 -9.27
C THR A 303 22.80 37.34 -8.71
N ALA A 304 23.43 36.98 -7.59
CA ALA A 304 24.42 37.80 -6.89
C ALA A 304 25.86 37.52 -7.38
N GLN A 305 26.53 38.55 -7.92
CA GLN A 305 27.93 38.48 -8.35
C GLN A 305 28.93 38.50 -7.16
N GLN A 306 28.49 38.84 -5.95
CA GLN A 306 29.29 38.80 -4.71
C GLN A 306 28.44 38.29 -3.55
N VAL A 307 29.04 37.48 -2.68
CA VAL A 307 28.42 36.96 -1.46
C VAL A 307 28.31 38.11 -0.45
N SER A 308 27.09 38.58 -0.15
CA SER A 308 26.87 39.56 0.90
C SER A 308 26.88 38.90 2.28
N ASP A 309 27.35 39.61 3.31
CA ASP A 309 27.32 39.15 4.72
C ASP A 309 25.88 38.83 5.20
N LEU A 310 24.87 39.39 4.52
CA LEU A 310 23.45 39.18 4.83
C LEU A 310 22.94 37.78 4.42
N SER A 311 23.48 37.23 3.32
CA SER A 311 23.16 35.90 2.78
C SER A 311 24.04 34.78 3.34
N GLY A 312 24.62 35.01 4.53
CA GLY A 312 25.57 34.13 5.21
C GLY A 312 25.44 32.65 4.87
N ARG A 313 26.44 32.16 4.12
CA ARG A 313 26.67 30.81 3.55
C ARG A 313 26.33 30.58 2.07
N GLY A 314 25.90 31.59 1.31
CA GLY A 314 25.64 31.39 -0.13
C GLY A 314 24.39 30.54 -0.38
N VAL A 315 23.42 30.68 0.52
CA VAL A 315 22.15 29.95 0.54
C VAL A 315 21.18 30.63 -0.41
N GLY A 316 20.74 29.95 -1.47
CA GLY A 316 19.79 30.48 -2.45
C GLY A 316 18.34 30.21 -2.05
N LEU A 317 17.43 30.50 -2.98
CA LEU A 317 16.02 30.11 -2.89
C LEU A 317 15.85 28.57 -2.92
N ASP A 318 16.87 27.84 -3.36
CA ASP A 318 16.96 26.37 -3.32
C ASP A 318 16.75 25.79 -1.91
N VAL A 319 17.27 26.44 -0.88
CA VAL A 319 17.06 25.98 0.51
C VAL A 319 15.63 26.21 0.98
N VAL A 320 14.95 27.25 0.51
CA VAL A 320 13.52 27.43 0.76
C VAL A 320 12.72 26.29 0.13
N GLN A 321 13.07 25.89 -1.09
CA GLN A 321 12.45 24.75 -1.78
C GLN A 321 12.67 23.44 -1.02
N ASP A 322 13.92 23.10 -0.62
CA ASP A 322 14.22 21.88 0.15
C ASP A 322 13.48 21.88 1.51
N GLN A 323 13.47 23.00 2.22
CA GLN A 323 12.75 23.11 3.49
C GLN A 323 11.24 22.94 3.30
N MET A 324 10.67 23.49 2.23
CA MET A 324 9.25 23.32 1.90
C MET A 324 8.92 21.89 1.50
N GLN A 325 9.75 21.23 0.69
CA GLN A 325 9.59 19.83 0.32
C GLN A 325 9.65 18.91 1.57
N ARG A 326 10.55 19.17 2.52
CA ARG A 326 10.60 18.44 3.81
C ARG A 326 9.36 18.63 4.66
N LEU A 327 8.68 19.77 4.52
CA LEU A 327 7.38 20.05 5.14
C LEU A 327 6.19 19.54 4.31
N LYS A 328 6.46 18.87 3.18
CA LYS A 328 5.47 18.43 2.19
C LYS A 328 4.62 19.57 1.63
N GLY A 329 5.17 20.77 1.62
CA GLY A 329 4.55 21.94 1.04
C GLY A 329 5.15 22.29 -0.31
N THR A 330 4.53 23.24 -0.99
CA THR A 330 4.98 23.79 -2.27
C THR A 330 5.20 25.29 -2.12
N VAL A 331 6.14 25.85 -2.87
CA VAL A 331 6.29 27.31 -3.00
C VAL A 331 6.07 27.73 -4.45
N THR A 332 5.31 28.80 -4.64
CA THR A 332 5.08 29.42 -5.94
C THR A 332 5.44 30.90 -5.89
N VAL A 333 5.77 31.47 -7.05
CA VAL A 333 6.21 32.87 -7.18
C VAL A 333 5.37 33.57 -8.22
N GLN A 334 4.91 34.75 -7.87
CA GLN A 334 4.27 35.68 -8.78
C GLN A 334 4.96 37.03 -8.63
N SER A 335 5.48 37.59 -9.71
CA SER A 335 6.15 38.89 -9.67
C SER A 335 5.74 39.71 -10.89
N MET A 336 5.59 41.01 -10.67
CA MET A 336 5.33 41.99 -11.72
C MET A 336 6.39 43.09 -11.62
N PRO A 337 7.17 43.34 -12.69
CA PRO A 337 8.17 44.40 -12.69
C PRO A 337 7.57 45.75 -12.28
N GLY A 338 8.18 46.39 -11.29
CA GLY A 338 7.73 47.67 -10.75
C GLY A 338 6.56 47.60 -9.75
N ALA A 339 5.89 46.46 -9.57
CA ALA A 339 4.79 46.29 -8.60
C ALA A 339 5.17 45.39 -7.40
N GLY A 340 6.27 44.65 -7.49
CA GLY A 340 6.81 43.81 -6.42
C GLY A 340 6.66 42.31 -6.66
N THR A 341 7.00 41.52 -5.65
CA THR A 341 6.98 40.05 -5.72
C THR A 341 6.11 39.46 -4.62
N ARG A 342 5.45 38.34 -4.93
CA ARG A 342 4.65 37.53 -4.02
C ARG A 342 5.12 36.08 -4.08
N PHE A 343 5.50 35.56 -2.91
CA PHE A 343 5.76 34.15 -2.68
C PHE A 343 4.56 33.54 -1.96
N THR A 344 4.07 32.40 -2.42
CA THR A 344 3.00 31.65 -1.75
C THR A 344 3.53 30.29 -1.34
N LEU A 345 3.55 30.03 -0.03
CA LEU A 345 3.95 28.76 0.58
C LEU A 345 2.68 27.99 0.98
N SER A 346 2.41 26.88 0.31
CA SER A 346 1.24 26.04 0.59
C SER A 346 1.67 24.81 1.40
N LEU A 347 1.06 24.58 2.55
CA LEU A 347 1.40 23.51 3.48
C LEU A 347 0.17 22.65 3.80
N PRO A 348 0.29 21.31 3.84
CA PRO A 348 -0.81 20.45 4.25
C PRO A 348 -1.06 20.52 5.76
N MET A 349 -2.33 20.44 6.17
CA MET A 349 -2.72 20.21 7.56
C MET A 349 -2.35 18.77 7.96
N THR A 350 -1.38 18.59 8.86
CA THR A 350 -0.79 17.26 9.11
C THR A 350 -1.61 16.42 10.09
N LEU A 351 -1.84 15.16 9.70
CA LEU A 351 -2.17 13.99 10.52
C LEU A 351 -1.48 12.75 9.90
N SER A 352 -1.04 11.77 10.69
CA SER A 352 -0.30 10.57 10.22
C SER A 352 -1.14 9.52 9.48
N ILE A 353 -2.46 9.72 9.37
CA ILE A 353 -3.38 8.86 8.64
C ILE A 353 -3.59 9.43 7.25
N VAL A 354 -3.33 8.61 6.23
CA VAL A 354 -3.52 8.97 4.83
C VAL A 354 -4.29 7.88 4.12
N ASN A 355 -4.90 8.23 2.98
CA ASN A 355 -5.41 7.21 2.09
C ASN A 355 -4.27 6.61 1.28
N LEU A 356 -4.24 5.28 1.27
CA LEU A 356 -3.28 4.50 0.51
C LEU A 356 -4.03 3.64 -0.51
N LEU A 357 -3.59 3.67 -1.76
CA LEU A 357 -4.00 2.71 -2.76
C LEU A 357 -3.11 1.47 -2.65
N ILE A 358 -3.71 0.33 -2.34
CA ILE A 358 -3.01 -0.95 -2.26
C ILE A 358 -3.08 -1.66 -3.60
N CYS A 359 -1.92 -2.04 -4.12
CA CYS A 359 -1.76 -2.79 -5.36
C CYS A 359 -0.86 -4.01 -5.15
N PHE A 360 -0.97 -4.99 -6.03
CA PHE A 360 -0.11 -6.17 -6.05
C PHE A 360 0.92 -6.07 -7.18
N VAL A 361 2.14 -6.47 -6.84
CA VAL A 361 3.22 -6.78 -7.77
C VAL A 361 3.60 -8.25 -7.56
N GLY A 362 3.19 -9.10 -8.48
CA GLY A 362 3.10 -10.54 -8.31
C GLY A 362 2.22 -10.88 -7.11
N SER A 363 2.85 -11.46 -6.10
CA SER A 363 2.25 -11.81 -4.81
C SER A 363 2.40 -10.71 -3.74
N THR A 364 3.22 -9.69 -4.01
CA THR A 364 3.66 -8.74 -2.97
C THR A 364 2.76 -7.50 -2.98
N PRO A 365 2.02 -7.23 -1.89
CA PRO A 365 1.23 -6.02 -1.79
C PRO A 365 2.11 -4.79 -1.49
N ILE A 366 1.85 -3.70 -2.20
CA ILE A 366 2.54 -2.42 -2.08
C ILE A 366 1.49 -1.31 -2.02
N ALA A 367 1.71 -0.33 -1.16
CA ALA A 367 0.84 0.83 -1.04
C ALA A 367 1.45 2.06 -1.73
N PHE A 368 0.64 2.77 -2.50
CA PHE A 368 0.94 4.12 -2.97
C PHE A 368 0.09 5.12 -2.19
N ARG A 369 0.62 6.31 -1.93
CA ARG A 369 -0.23 7.39 -1.40
C ARG A 369 -1.19 7.85 -2.49
N SER A 370 -2.49 7.95 -2.16
CA SER A 370 -3.51 8.35 -3.13
C SER A 370 -3.27 9.73 -3.72
N ASP A 371 -2.66 10.65 -2.97
CA ASP A 371 -2.36 12.02 -3.42
C ASP A 371 -1.28 12.11 -4.51
N SER A 372 -0.49 11.05 -4.69
CA SER A 372 0.48 10.95 -5.79
C SER A 372 -0.16 10.44 -7.10
N ILE A 373 -1.36 9.87 -7.03
CA ILE A 373 -2.05 9.23 -8.16
C ILE A 373 -3.03 10.24 -8.76
N THR A 374 -2.83 10.56 -10.04
CA THR A 374 -3.70 11.48 -10.79
C THR A 374 -4.95 10.76 -11.29
N GLU A 375 -4.80 9.54 -11.82
CA GLU A 375 -5.91 8.75 -12.37
C GLU A 375 -5.57 7.26 -12.34
N ILE A 376 -6.58 6.40 -12.20
CA ILE A 376 -6.47 4.95 -12.32
C ILE A 376 -7.23 4.53 -13.56
N LEU A 377 -6.57 3.81 -14.46
CA LEU A 377 -7.12 3.41 -15.75
C LEU A 377 -6.97 1.91 -15.94
N VAL A 378 -7.96 1.27 -16.55
CA VAL A 378 -7.83 -0.05 -17.13
C VAL A 378 -7.78 0.16 -18.65
N PRO A 379 -6.58 0.08 -19.27
CA PRO A 379 -6.44 0.42 -20.68
C PRO A 379 -7.14 -0.61 -21.57
N GLN A 380 -7.69 -0.16 -22.69
CA GLN A 380 -8.11 -1.05 -23.77
C GLN A 380 -6.90 -1.35 -24.68
N LEU A 381 -6.86 -2.53 -25.32
CA LEU A 381 -5.79 -2.91 -26.25
C LEU A 381 -5.49 -1.84 -27.32
N GLN A 382 -6.51 -1.11 -27.78
CA GLN A 382 -6.38 -0.05 -28.78
C GLN A 382 -5.70 1.23 -28.26
N GLN A 383 -5.67 1.42 -26.93
CA GLN A 383 -5.02 2.56 -26.29
C GLN A 383 -3.53 2.29 -26.02
N LEU A 384 -3.10 1.03 -26.10
CA LEU A 384 -1.73 0.59 -25.90
C LEU A 384 -1.03 0.45 -27.26
N ASN A 385 -0.03 1.31 -27.49
CA ASN A 385 0.87 1.20 -28.62
C ASN A 385 2.17 0.55 -28.14
N GLN A 386 2.40 -0.70 -28.54
CA GLN A 386 3.67 -1.39 -28.30
C GLN A 386 4.68 -0.97 -29.36
N GLN A 387 5.74 -0.27 -28.93
CA GLN A 387 6.96 -0.06 -29.72
C GLN A 387 8.04 -1.05 -29.25
N PRO A 388 9.08 -1.35 -30.06
CA PRO A 388 10.05 -2.40 -29.76
C PRO A 388 10.70 -2.32 -28.37
N ASP A 389 10.92 -1.09 -27.88
CA ASP A 389 11.62 -0.85 -26.62
C ASP A 389 10.71 -0.33 -25.49
N GLN A 390 9.48 0.11 -25.80
CA GLN A 390 8.61 0.75 -24.82
C GLN A 390 7.12 0.64 -25.17
N THR A 391 6.28 0.41 -24.16
CA THR A 391 4.82 0.47 -24.30
C THR A 391 4.34 1.89 -24.03
N TRP A 392 3.48 2.40 -24.91
CA TRP A 392 2.91 3.74 -24.82
C TRP A 392 1.39 3.68 -24.64
N LEU A 393 0.85 4.46 -23.72
CA LEU A 393 -0.58 4.62 -23.47
C LEU A 393 -1.06 5.94 -24.07
N THR A 394 -2.15 5.89 -24.84
CA THR A 394 -2.84 7.09 -25.31
C THR A 394 -3.84 7.56 -24.25
N TRP A 395 -3.48 8.58 -23.46
CA TRP A 395 -4.30 9.17 -22.40
C TRP A 395 -4.64 10.64 -22.71
N ARG A 396 -5.93 10.97 -22.84
CA ARG A 396 -6.44 12.32 -23.16
C ARG A 396 -5.73 12.97 -24.36
N ASP A 397 -5.62 12.22 -25.46
CA ASP A 397 -4.92 12.59 -26.70
C ASP A 397 -3.40 12.85 -26.55
N ARG A 398 -2.78 12.38 -25.46
CA ARG A 398 -1.34 12.41 -25.23
C ARG A 398 -0.78 11.00 -25.15
N GLN A 399 0.44 10.80 -25.64
CA GLN A 399 1.16 9.55 -25.43
C GLN A 399 1.93 9.59 -24.12
N VAL A 400 1.77 8.57 -23.29
CA VAL A 400 2.39 8.45 -21.97
C VAL A 400 3.12 7.11 -21.90
N PRO A 401 4.41 7.07 -21.52
CA PRO A 401 5.15 5.83 -21.42
C PRO A 401 4.64 4.99 -20.25
N VAL A 402 4.43 3.69 -20.50
CA VAL A 402 3.98 2.70 -19.52
C VAL A 402 5.18 1.94 -18.98
N TYR A 403 5.27 1.83 -17.66
CA TYR A 403 6.29 1.08 -16.95
C TYR A 403 5.65 0.03 -16.04
N GLY A 404 6.05 -1.22 -16.17
CA GLY A 404 5.64 -2.27 -15.23
C GLY A 404 6.31 -2.06 -13.88
N LEU A 405 5.52 -1.91 -12.81
CA LEU A 405 6.05 -1.69 -11.46
C LEU A 405 7.00 -2.81 -11.02
N GLY A 406 6.71 -4.05 -11.43
CA GLY A 406 7.58 -5.20 -11.19
C GLY A 406 8.97 -5.05 -11.81
N ASN A 407 9.15 -4.34 -12.92
CA ASN A 407 10.47 -4.17 -13.55
C ASN A 407 11.25 -3.00 -12.93
N LEU A 408 10.53 -2.04 -12.35
CA LEU A 408 11.13 -0.86 -11.74
C LEU A 408 11.67 -1.11 -10.32
N LEU A 409 11.10 -2.07 -9.61
CA LEU A 409 11.50 -2.39 -8.23
C LEU A 409 12.67 -3.36 -8.20
N SER A 410 13.84 -2.88 -7.74
CA SER A 410 15.03 -3.70 -7.53
C SER A 410 14.98 -4.41 -6.17
N TYR A 411 14.78 -5.73 -6.16
CA TYR A 411 14.76 -6.53 -4.94
C TYR A 411 16.14 -7.16 -4.69
N ARG A 412 16.63 -7.08 -3.44
CA ARG A 412 17.85 -7.80 -3.00
C ARG A 412 17.55 -9.21 -2.48
N CYS A 413 16.31 -9.66 -2.57
CA CYS A 413 15.83 -10.96 -2.13
C CYS A 413 14.87 -11.58 -3.16
N LEU A 414 14.69 -12.90 -3.10
CA LEU A 414 13.69 -13.61 -3.91
C LEU A 414 12.29 -13.10 -3.57
N ARG A 415 11.47 -12.83 -4.59
CA ARG A 415 10.06 -12.45 -4.39
C ARG A 415 9.31 -13.65 -3.82
N PRO A 416 8.49 -13.48 -2.77
CA PRO A 416 7.56 -14.52 -2.35
C PRO A 416 6.67 -14.91 -3.54
N GLU A 417 6.32 -16.17 -3.72
CA GLU A 417 5.33 -16.57 -4.73
C GLU A 417 3.91 -16.59 -4.15
N LEU A 418 3.80 -16.74 -2.83
CA LEU A 418 2.55 -16.71 -2.10
C LEU A 418 2.22 -15.28 -1.66
N PRO A 419 0.96 -14.85 -1.76
CA PRO A 419 0.57 -13.54 -1.30
C PRO A 419 0.87 -13.36 0.19
N LEU A 420 1.61 -12.30 0.54
CA LEU A 420 1.93 -11.95 1.94
C LEU A 420 0.67 -11.67 2.78
N SER A 421 -0.45 -11.38 2.13
CA SER A 421 -1.78 -11.27 2.73
C SER A 421 -2.77 -12.14 1.98
N GLN A 422 -3.40 -13.07 2.68
CA GLN A 422 -4.49 -13.90 2.14
C GLN A 422 -5.84 -13.16 2.10
N VAL A 423 -5.89 -11.93 2.61
CA VAL A 423 -7.15 -11.23 2.89
C VAL A 423 -7.41 -10.04 1.98
N LEU A 424 -6.36 -9.53 1.34
CA LEU A 424 -6.49 -8.56 0.26
C LEU A 424 -7.16 -9.23 -0.95
N ALA A 425 -8.48 -9.11 -1.03
CA ALA A 425 -9.22 -9.45 -2.24
C ALA A 425 -8.94 -8.37 -3.29
N ALA A 426 -8.09 -8.69 -4.26
CA ALA A 426 -7.96 -7.88 -5.46
C ALA A 426 -9.34 -7.68 -6.10
N VAL A 427 -9.60 -6.50 -6.65
CA VAL A 427 -10.76 -6.28 -7.53
C VAL A 427 -10.66 -7.31 -8.65
N PRO A 428 -11.63 -8.23 -8.79
CA PRO A 428 -11.59 -9.22 -9.86
C PRO A 428 -11.62 -8.46 -11.18
N SER A 429 -10.51 -8.54 -11.91
CA SER A 429 -10.45 -8.06 -13.28
C SER A 429 -11.04 -9.17 -14.16
N PRO A 430 -12.07 -8.89 -14.98
CA PRO A 430 -12.52 -9.80 -16.03
C PRO A 430 -11.32 -10.29 -16.85
N ALA A 431 -11.36 -11.53 -17.35
CA ALA A 431 -10.27 -12.10 -18.14
C ALA A 431 -9.92 -11.29 -19.40
N ASP A 432 -10.85 -10.44 -19.85
CA ASP A 432 -10.71 -9.56 -21.02
C ASP A 432 -10.07 -8.20 -20.71
N TRP A 433 -9.75 -7.91 -19.44
CA TRP A 433 -9.16 -6.64 -19.02
C TRP A 433 -7.64 -6.72 -18.92
N GLU A 434 -6.96 -5.75 -19.55
CA GLU A 434 -5.53 -5.54 -19.39
C GLU A 434 -5.19 -5.11 -17.96
N ALA A 435 -3.93 -5.30 -17.56
CA ALA A 435 -3.51 -4.97 -16.21
C ALA A 435 -3.69 -3.45 -15.92
N PRO A 436 -4.19 -3.08 -14.73
CA PRO A 436 -4.48 -1.70 -14.39
C PRO A 436 -3.23 -0.81 -14.41
N VAL A 437 -3.43 0.45 -14.79
CA VAL A 437 -2.39 1.47 -14.93
C VAL A 437 -2.69 2.65 -14.01
N LEU A 438 -1.69 3.05 -13.22
CA LEU A 438 -1.69 4.22 -12.38
C LEU A 438 -1.03 5.38 -13.12
N ILE A 439 -1.75 6.47 -13.34
CA ILE A 439 -1.17 7.71 -13.87
C ILE A 439 -0.61 8.50 -12.70
N LEU A 440 0.71 8.54 -12.59
CA LEU A 440 1.40 9.41 -11.66
C LEU A 440 1.78 10.71 -12.38
N SER A 441 1.69 11.84 -11.67
CA SER A 441 2.24 13.09 -12.14
C SER A 441 3.50 13.40 -11.37
N ARG A 442 4.57 13.76 -12.10
CA ARG A 442 5.70 14.41 -11.46
C ARG A 442 5.24 15.82 -11.10
N GLY A 443 5.49 16.23 -9.85
CA GLY A 443 5.26 17.63 -9.47
C GLY A 443 6.01 18.57 -10.42
N ASP A 444 5.60 19.83 -10.50
CA ASP A 444 6.24 20.86 -11.30
C ASP A 444 7.65 21.25 -10.78
N SER A 445 8.43 20.32 -10.20
CA SER A 445 9.69 20.63 -9.52
C SER A 445 10.94 19.96 -10.13
N ALA A 446 10.85 19.28 -11.27
CA ALA A 446 12.05 18.77 -11.93
C ALA A 446 12.00 19.06 -13.44
N LEU A 447 13.00 19.80 -13.92
CA LEU A 447 13.35 20.01 -15.32
C LEU A 447 14.72 19.37 -15.52
N GLY A 448 14.72 18.07 -15.83
CA GLY A 448 15.88 17.41 -16.41
C GLY A 448 15.72 17.40 -17.93
N PRO A 449 16.81 17.49 -18.71
CA PRO A 449 16.71 17.41 -20.15
C PRO A 449 16.29 15.98 -20.54
N VAL A 450 15.55 15.86 -21.66
CA VAL A 450 15.36 14.66 -22.50
C VAL A 450 14.01 13.90 -22.45
N LEU A 451 13.08 14.09 -21.50
CA LEU A 451 11.74 13.45 -21.61
C LEU A 451 10.58 14.41 -21.31
N ASP A 452 9.86 14.80 -22.36
CA ASP A 452 8.70 15.72 -22.42
C ASP A 452 7.42 15.19 -21.70
N HIS A 453 7.57 14.22 -20.79
CA HIS A 453 6.45 13.50 -20.18
C HIS A 453 6.28 13.91 -18.72
N ARG A 454 5.31 14.81 -18.47
CA ARG A 454 4.89 15.21 -17.11
C ARG A 454 4.11 14.11 -16.38
N PHE A 455 3.59 13.15 -17.12
CA PHE A 455 2.77 12.05 -16.63
C PHE A 455 3.47 10.75 -16.95
N PHE A 456 3.35 9.79 -16.04
CA PHE A 456 3.93 8.47 -16.15
C PHE A 456 2.86 7.44 -15.87
N ALA A 457 2.76 6.41 -16.71
CA ALA A 457 1.85 5.30 -16.51
C ALA A 457 2.60 4.16 -15.83
N ILE A 458 2.18 3.77 -14.63
CA ILE A 458 2.72 2.62 -13.90
C ILE A 458 1.71 1.48 -13.98
N GLN A 459 2.07 0.43 -14.69
CA GLN A 459 1.28 -0.79 -14.75
C GLN A 459 1.48 -1.61 -13.47
N VAL A 460 0.38 -2.03 -12.88
CA VAL A 460 0.33 -2.89 -11.69
C VAL A 460 -0.50 -4.13 -11.99
N ASP A 461 -0.21 -5.25 -11.32
CA ASP A 461 -0.85 -6.51 -11.69
C ASP A 461 -2.30 -6.55 -11.24
N ARG A 462 -2.57 -6.11 -10.00
CA ARG A 462 -3.91 -6.05 -9.43
C ARG A 462 -4.07 -4.87 -8.48
N LEU A 463 -5.27 -4.31 -8.46
CA LEU A 463 -5.68 -3.29 -7.50
C LEU A 463 -6.59 -3.91 -6.44
N VAL A 464 -6.48 -3.45 -5.19
CA VAL A 464 -7.35 -3.90 -4.09
C VAL A 464 -8.42 -2.85 -3.83
N THR A 465 -8.07 -1.78 -3.12
CA THR A 465 -8.94 -0.65 -2.84
C THR A 465 -8.09 0.45 -2.23
N GLU A 466 -8.57 1.68 -2.30
CA GLU A 466 -8.10 2.75 -1.44
C GLU A 466 -8.51 2.46 0.01
N GLN A 467 -7.56 2.56 0.94
CA GLN A 467 -7.79 2.34 2.35
C GLN A 467 -7.09 3.42 3.19
N GLU A 468 -7.85 3.98 4.12
CA GLU A 468 -7.36 4.87 5.16
C GLU A 468 -6.46 4.10 6.13
N SER A 469 -5.18 4.46 6.16
CA SER A 469 -4.16 3.72 6.88
C SER A 469 -3.11 4.63 7.49
N VAL A 470 -2.47 4.14 8.56
CA VAL A 470 -1.41 4.86 9.27
C VAL A 470 -0.08 4.50 8.64
N ILE A 471 0.73 5.49 8.29
CA ILE A 471 2.11 5.24 7.86
C ILE A 471 3.03 5.34 9.06
N LYS A 472 3.80 4.28 9.31
CA LYS A 472 4.89 4.27 10.29
C LYS A 472 6.21 4.46 9.54
N PRO A 473 7.04 5.45 9.92
CA PRO A 473 8.35 5.64 9.29
C PRO A 473 9.27 4.45 9.63
N PHE A 474 10.24 4.19 8.75
CA PHE A 474 11.27 3.18 9.03
C PHE A 474 12.14 3.62 10.21
N GLY A 475 12.50 2.67 11.09
CA GLY A 475 13.47 2.92 12.15
C GLY A 475 14.89 3.08 11.59
N THR A 476 15.81 3.60 12.40
CA THR A 476 17.22 3.84 12.03
C THR A 476 18.01 2.56 11.71
N ALA A 477 17.47 1.39 12.03
CA ALA A 477 18.08 0.09 11.72
C ALA A 477 17.99 -0.29 10.23
N LEU A 478 17.15 0.39 9.45
CA LEU A 478 16.95 0.15 8.02
C LEU A 478 17.33 1.40 7.24
N SER A 479 18.04 1.22 6.11
CA SER A 479 18.27 2.27 5.12
C SER A 479 17.33 2.03 3.94
N PRO A 480 16.13 2.64 3.94
CA PRO A 480 15.15 2.44 2.88
C PRO A 480 15.58 3.15 1.59
N PRO A 481 15.10 2.71 0.41
CA PRO A 481 15.21 3.47 -0.83
C PRO A 481 14.60 4.88 -0.68
N PRO A 482 15.07 5.89 -1.43
CA PRO A 482 14.60 7.27 -1.31
C PRO A 482 13.09 7.43 -1.60
N TYR A 483 12.53 6.54 -2.42
CA TYR A 483 11.11 6.50 -2.73
C TYR A 483 10.24 5.76 -1.71
N ALA A 484 10.85 5.06 -0.75
CA ALA A 484 10.12 4.32 0.27
C ALA A 484 9.84 5.23 1.47
N TYR A 485 8.58 5.62 1.63
CA TYR A 485 8.14 6.59 2.62
C TYR A 485 8.03 5.98 4.03
N GLY A 486 7.63 4.71 4.12
CA GLY A 486 7.43 3.99 5.38
C GLY A 486 6.78 2.63 5.17
N CYS A 487 6.17 2.10 6.22
CA CYS A 487 5.32 0.92 6.14
C CYS A 487 3.95 1.18 6.76
N THR A 488 2.95 0.43 6.31
CA THR A 488 1.64 0.40 6.95
C THR A 488 1.30 -1.04 7.35
N VAL A 489 0.43 -1.16 8.36
CA VAL A 489 -0.03 -2.46 8.86
C VAL A 489 -1.47 -2.63 8.44
N LEU A 490 -1.74 -3.71 7.70
CA LEU A 490 -3.08 -4.06 7.24
C LEU A 490 -3.90 -4.69 8.36
N GLY A 491 -5.21 -4.84 8.12
CA GLY A 491 -6.14 -5.38 9.12
C GLY A 491 -5.85 -6.83 9.54
N ASP A 492 -5.13 -7.59 8.72
CA ASP A 492 -4.66 -8.94 9.00
C ASP A 492 -3.29 -8.97 9.72
N GLY A 493 -2.71 -7.81 10.03
CA GLY A 493 -1.40 -7.66 10.65
C GLY A 493 -0.23 -7.75 9.69
N SER A 494 -0.48 -7.96 8.39
CA SER A 494 0.59 -7.92 7.38
C SER A 494 1.16 -6.50 7.24
N VAL A 495 2.47 -6.41 7.05
CA VAL A 495 3.18 -5.13 6.93
C VAL A 495 3.53 -4.92 5.47
N ILE A 496 3.09 -3.80 4.90
CA ILE A 496 3.33 -3.47 3.49
C ILE A 496 4.12 -2.16 3.37
N PRO A 497 5.06 -2.06 2.43
CA PRO A 497 5.79 -0.82 2.19
C PRO A 497 4.87 0.22 1.53
N VAL A 498 5.08 1.48 1.90
CA VAL A 498 4.41 2.65 1.33
C VAL A 498 5.40 3.41 0.46
N ILE A 499 5.07 3.55 -0.82
CA ILE A 499 5.87 4.27 -1.82
C ILE A 499 5.30 5.68 -1.99
N ASP A 500 6.20 6.66 -2.03
CA ASP A 500 5.86 8.00 -2.48
C ASP A 500 6.04 8.08 -4.00
N GLY A 501 4.93 8.30 -4.72
CA GLY A 501 4.92 8.28 -6.18
C GLY A 501 5.81 9.33 -6.82
N GLN A 502 5.97 10.51 -6.21
CA GLN A 502 6.84 11.57 -6.77
C GLN A 502 8.31 11.21 -6.62
N ALA A 503 8.72 10.83 -5.40
CA ALA A 503 10.10 10.40 -5.14
C ALA A 503 10.49 9.15 -5.94
N PHE A 504 9.51 8.26 -6.21
CA PHE A 504 9.71 7.11 -7.10
C PHE A 504 10.01 7.51 -8.54
N LEU A 505 9.27 8.49 -9.08
CA LEU A 505 9.54 9.02 -10.43
C LEU A 505 10.89 9.74 -10.50
N ASP A 506 11.26 10.48 -9.46
CA ASP A 506 12.55 11.18 -9.41
C ASP A 506 13.74 10.19 -9.35
N ASP A 507 13.63 9.10 -8.59
CA ASP A 507 14.63 8.01 -8.59
C ASP A 507 14.72 7.33 -9.97
N LEU A 508 13.56 7.08 -10.61
CA LEU A 508 13.53 6.46 -11.93
C LEU A 508 14.22 7.32 -12.99
N LEU A 509 13.92 8.63 -13.00
CA LEU A 509 14.46 9.55 -13.99
C LEU A 509 15.92 9.90 -13.74
N SER A 510 16.36 9.97 -12.48
CA SER A 510 17.77 10.14 -12.15
C SER A 510 18.61 8.93 -12.57
N ARG A 511 18.05 7.71 -12.52
CA ARG A 511 18.69 6.52 -13.12
C ARG A 511 18.77 6.63 -14.65
N SER A 512 17.72 7.13 -15.31
CA SER A 512 17.69 7.32 -16.77
C SER A 512 18.60 8.45 -17.27
N ALA A 513 18.82 9.52 -16.49
CA ALA A 513 19.68 10.64 -16.88
C ALA A 513 21.19 10.29 -16.83
N VAL A 514 21.56 9.32 -15.98
CA VAL A 514 22.96 8.87 -15.81
C VAL A 514 23.30 7.74 -16.79
N SER A 515 22.32 7.17 -17.48
CA SER A 515 22.53 6.10 -18.45
C SER A 515 21.56 6.26 -19.62
N GLY A 516 22.08 6.77 -20.74
CA GLY A 516 21.50 6.45 -22.05
C GLY A 516 21.31 4.93 -22.10
N LEU A 517 20.15 4.49 -22.57
CA LEU A 517 19.69 3.10 -22.60
C LEU A 517 20.71 2.16 -23.28
N GLU A 518 21.74 1.77 -22.55
CA GLU A 518 22.23 0.41 -22.52
C GLU A 518 21.57 -0.23 -21.31
N ILE A 519 20.67 -1.18 -21.58
CA ILE A 519 20.36 -2.25 -20.64
C ILE A 519 21.69 -2.99 -20.46
N VAL A 520 22.54 -2.48 -19.58
CA VAL A 520 23.75 -3.16 -19.16
C VAL A 520 23.26 -4.34 -18.35
N ASP A 521 23.29 -5.51 -18.99
CA ASP A 521 23.34 -6.81 -18.34
C ASP A 521 24.14 -6.65 -17.05
N ALA A 522 23.49 -6.90 -15.91
CA ALA A 522 24.10 -6.70 -14.61
C ALA A 522 25.51 -7.32 -14.62
N PRO A 523 26.56 -6.59 -14.19
CA PRO A 523 27.88 -7.18 -14.11
C PRO A 523 27.78 -8.44 -13.24
N PRO A 524 28.37 -9.57 -13.67
CA PRO A 524 28.26 -10.82 -12.92
C PRO A 524 28.75 -10.55 -11.49
N PRO A 525 28.03 -11.03 -10.46
CA PRO A 525 28.35 -10.74 -9.08
C PRO A 525 29.78 -11.22 -8.82
N ASN A 526 30.63 -10.25 -8.51
CA ASN A 526 32.04 -10.49 -8.27
C ASN A 526 32.18 -11.46 -7.10
N ASN A 527 32.88 -12.56 -7.35
CA ASN A 527 33.12 -13.66 -6.44
C ASN A 527 33.49 -13.20 -5.03
N SER A 528 32.54 -13.34 -4.11
CA SER A 528 32.79 -13.42 -2.68
C SER A 528 31.89 -14.50 -2.12
N GLN A 529 32.25 -15.75 -2.43
CA GLN A 529 32.00 -16.98 -1.66
C GLN A 529 30.67 -17.06 -0.87
N ALA A 530 29.55 -16.69 -1.48
CA ALA A 530 28.26 -17.28 -1.17
C ALA A 530 28.01 -18.31 -2.25
N THR A 531 28.25 -19.59 -1.94
CA THR A 531 27.85 -20.71 -2.79
C THR A 531 26.34 -20.62 -3.01
N LEU A 532 25.95 -20.01 -4.14
CA LEU A 532 24.62 -20.03 -4.71
C LEU A 532 24.22 -21.51 -4.86
N HIS A 533 23.53 -22.06 -3.85
CA HIS A 533 22.71 -23.24 -4.04
C HIS A 533 21.62 -22.78 -5.02
N SER A 534 21.68 -23.24 -6.28
CA SER A 534 20.60 -22.99 -7.24
C SER A 534 19.29 -23.39 -6.57
N ALA A 535 18.39 -22.42 -6.37
CA ALA A 535 17.31 -22.43 -5.39
C ALA A 535 16.54 -23.77 -5.31
N ALA A 536 17.01 -24.67 -4.46
CA ALA A 536 16.32 -25.90 -4.15
C ALA A 536 15.07 -25.57 -3.31
N THR A 537 13.94 -26.17 -3.68
CA THR A 537 12.67 -25.95 -2.98
C THR A 537 12.54 -26.96 -1.83
N VAL A 538 12.35 -26.48 -0.61
CA VAL A 538 12.16 -27.26 0.60
C VAL A 538 10.71 -27.15 1.07
N LEU A 539 10.01 -28.26 1.26
CA LEU A 539 8.66 -28.29 1.83
C LEU A 539 8.73 -28.52 3.34
N VAL A 540 8.20 -27.61 4.14
CA VAL A 540 8.12 -27.71 5.61
C VAL A 540 6.69 -28.06 6.02
N VAL A 541 6.52 -29.20 6.67
CA VAL A 541 5.24 -29.74 7.13
C VAL A 541 5.24 -29.79 8.66
N ASP A 542 4.45 -28.92 9.29
CA ASP A 542 4.38 -28.78 10.75
C ASP A 542 3.01 -28.16 11.11
N ASP A 543 2.33 -28.70 12.12
CA ASP A 543 1.01 -28.27 12.56
C ASP A 543 1.06 -26.99 13.42
N ALA A 544 2.19 -26.78 14.11
CA ALA A 544 2.42 -25.63 14.95
C ALA A 544 2.87 -24.43 14.12
N VAL A 545 1.97 -23.44 13.95
CA VAL A 545 2.17 -22.22 13.16
C VAL A 545 3.48 -21.49 13.52
N THR A 546 3.84 -21.42 14.80
CA THR A 546 5.06 -20.76 15.28
C THR A 546 6.33 -21.54 14.91
N SER A 547 6.32 -22.86 15.07
CA SER A 547 7.43 -23.75 14.70
C SER A 547 7.66 -23.72 13.20
N ARG A 548 6.59 -23.89 12.42
CA ARG A 548 6.62 -23.84 10.95
C ARG A 548 7.19 -22.53 10.42
N ARG A 549 6.72 -21.40 10.96
CA ARG A 549 7.16 -20.07 10.50
C ARG A 549 8.62 -19.78 10.89
N THR A 550 9.05 -20.24 12.05
CA THR A 550 10.45 -20.08 12.50
C THR A 550 11.40 -20.90 11.62
N LEU A 551 11.03 -22.16 11.32
CA LEU A 551 11.77 -23.03 10.40
C LEU A 551 11.83 -22.43 8.99
N ALA A 552 10.70 -21.95 8.46
CA ALA A 552 10.63 -21.34 7.15
C ALA A 552 11.55 -20.11 7.04
N LEU A 553 11.49 -19.19 8.01
CA LEU A 553 12.36 -18.01 8.04
C LEU A 553 13.84 -18.38 8.12
N SER A 554 14.20 -19.43 8.85
CA SER A 554 15.59 -19.89 8.98
C SER A 554 16.12 -20.44 7.64
N LEU A 555 15.29 -21.20 6.92
CA LEU A 555 15.61 -21.76 5.60
C LEU A 555 15.63 -20.69 4.50
N GLU A 556 14.69 -19.73 4.53
CA GLU A 556 14.67 -18.58 3.61
C GLU A 556 15.91 -17.70 3.79
N ARG A 557 16.34 -17.45 5.03
CA ARG A 557 17.59 -16.73 5.33
C ARG A 557 18.83 -17.48 4.84
N ALA A 558 18.79 -18.81 4.79
CA ALA A 558 19.84 -19.64 4.24
C ALA A 558 19.81 -19.73 2.70
N GLY A 559 18.83 -19.10 2.04
CA GLY A 559 18.75 -18.98 0.57
C GLY A 559 17.93 -20.08 -0.12
N TYR A 560 17.17 -20.89 0.63
CA TYR A 560 16.26 -21.89 0.06
C TYR A 560 14.88 -21.30 -0.26
N ARG A 561 14.19 -21.87 -1.26
CA ARG A 561 12.76 -21.61 -1.50
C ARG A 561 11.96 -22.51 -0.57
N VAL A 562 11.02 -21.97 0.20
CA VAL A 562 10.28 -22.75 1.20
C VAL A 562 8.79 -22.80 0.89
N LEU A 563 8.24 -24.01 0.81
CA LEU A 563 6.79 -24.26 0.83
C LEU A 563 6.39 -24.70 2.23
N GLN A 564 5.16 -24.37 2.66
CA GLN A 564 4.68 -24.66 3.99
C GLN A 564 3.35 -25.42 3.93
N ALA A 565 3.23 -26.50 4.69
CA ALA A 565 2.02 -27.28 4.87
C ALA A 565 1.72 -27.48 6.36
N ARG A 566 0.43 -27.61 6.72
CA ARG A 566 -0.06 -27.77 8.10
C ARG A 566 -0.23 -29.22 8.53
N ASP A 567 -0.33 -30.13 7.58
CA ASP A 567 -0.49 -31.56 7.80
C ASP A 567 0.00 -32.35 6.59
N GLY A 568 0.03 -33.68 6.72
CA GLY A 568 0.48 -34.57 5.64
C GLY A 568 -0.42 -34.54 4.41
N GLN A 569 -1.69 -34.16 4.54
CA GLN A 569 -2.63 -34.11 3.43
C GLN A 569 -2.35 -32.89 2.54
N GLU A 570 -2.23 -31.70 3.14
CA GLU A 570 -1.84 -30.47 2.44
C GLU A 570 -0.44 -30.61 1.82
N ALA A 571 0.47 -31.36 2.47
CA ALA A 571 1.79 -31.66 1.92
C ALA A 571 1.73 -32.49 0.62
N LEU A 572 0.85 -33.49 0.53
CA LEU A 572 0.66 -34.28 -0.68
C LEU A 572 0.06 -33.43 -1.81
N GLU A 573 -0.95 -32.60 -1.51
CA GLU A 573 -1.53 -31.67 -2.49
C GLU A 573 -0.48 -30.71 -3.08
N HIS A 574 0.43 -30.19 -2.25
CA HIS A 574 1.52 -29.33 -2.70
C HIS A 574 2.54 -30.07 -3.58
N LEU A 575 2.84 -31.32 -3.26
CA LEU A 575 3.77 -32.14 -4.05
C LEU A 575 3.20 -32.51 -5.43
N GLU A 576 1.89 -32.72 -5.53
CA GLU A 576 1.20 -32.93 -6.81
C GLU A 576 1.18 -31.67 -7.69
N GLN A 577 1.00 -30.49 -7.08
CA GLN A 577 0.93 -29.21 -7.80
C GLN A 577 2.30 -28.65 -8.18
N THR A 578 3.36 -28.99 -7.44
CA THR A 578 4.70 -28.40 -7.59
C THR A 578 5.78 -29.49 -7.65
N PRO A 579 6.11 -30.04 -8.84
CA PRO A 579 7.09 -31.12 -8.99
C PRO A 579 8.55 -30.70 -8.78
N THR A 580 8.83 -29.45 -8.38
CA THR A 580 10.19 -28.91 -8.18
C THR A 580 10.68 -29.01 -6.73
N VAL A 581 9.97 -29.71 -5.85
CA VAL A 581 10.37 -29.90 -4.44
C VAL A 581 11.56 -30.86 -4.37
N GLY A 582 12.70 -30.36 -3.86
CA GLY A 582 13.94 -31.11 -3.74
C GLY A 582 14.17 -31.76 -2.38
N LEU A 583 13.47 -31.31 -1.32
CA LEU A 583 13.58 -31.88 0.03
C LEU A 583 12.33 -31.58 0.86
N ILE A 584 11.97 -32.48 1.77
CA ILE A 584 10.84 -32.32 2.69
C ILE A 584 11.35 -32.35 4.14
N VAL A 585 10.86 -31.44 4.98
CA VAL A 585 11.03 -31.44 6.43
C VAL A 585 9.66 -31.66 7.04
N CYS A 586 9.46 -32.73 7.81
CA CYS A 586 8.12 -33.11 8.30
C CYS A 586 8.12 -33.41 9.80
N ASP A 587 7.15 -32.84 10.54
CA ASP A 587 6.83 -33.31 11.89
C ASP A 587 6.06 -34.65 11.84
N ILE A 588 6.10 -35.39 12.93
CA ILE A 588 5.38 -36.65 13.10
C ILE A 588 3.97 -36.38 13.66
N GLU A 589 3.86 -35.49 14.64
CA GLU A 589 2.60 -35.23 15.33
C GLU A 589 1.83 -34.12 14.61
N MET A 590 0.89 -34.50 13.74
CA MET A 590 0.07 -33.55 13.00
C MET A 590 -1.39 -34.05 12.94
N PRO A 591 -2.39 -33.15 12.92
CA PRO A 591 -3.81 -33.50 12.75
C PRO A 591 -4.10 -33.98 11.32
N ASN A 592 -5.23 -34.66 11.12
CA ASN A 592 -5.71 -35.24 9.85
C ASN A 592 -4.83 -36.36 9.27
N MET A 593 -3.59 -36.05 8.91
CA MET A 593 -2.61 -37.00 8.40
C MET A 593 -1.26 -36.78 9.09
N ASN A 594 -0.82 -37.79 9.85
CA ASN A 594 0.43 -37.71 10.63
C ASN A 594 1.67 -38.00 9.77
N GLY A 595 2.87 -37.73 10.29
CA GLY A 595 4.11 -37.89 9.52
C GLY A 595 4.42 -39.33 9.11
N PHE A 596 3.92 -40.35 9.83
CA PHE A 596 4.09 -41.76 9.43
C PHE A 596 3.15 -42.16 8.30
N GLU A 597 1.90 -41.70 8.34
CA GLU A 597 0.91 -41.85 7.28
C GLU A 597 1.37 -41.15 6.01
N PHE A 598 1.91 -39.93 6.14
CA PHE A 598 2.52 -39.18 5.05
C PHE A 598 3.68 -39.95 4.39
N LEU A 599 4.64 -40.47 5.18
CA LEU A 599 5.73 -41.30 4.64
C LEU A 599 5.22 -42.54 3.92
N THR A 600 4.17 -43.18 4.45
CA THR A 600 3.57 -44.38 3.85
C THR A 600 2.88 -44.05 2.52
N ALA A 601 2.12 -42.96 2.46
CA ALA A 601 1.46 -42.49 1.25
C ALA A 601 2.48 -42.06 0.19
N ARG A 602 3.52 -41.31 0.58
CA ARG A 602 4.63 -40.90 -0.29
C ARG A 602 5.31 -42.08 -0.97
N ARG A 603 5.51 -43.19 -0.24
CA ARG A 603 6.16 -44.41 -0.76
C ARG A 603 5.33 -45.11 -1.83
N GLN A 604 4.01 -44.91 -1.88
CA GLN A 604 3.15 -45.52 -2.90
C GLN A 604 3.33 -44.88 -4.28
N ASP A 605 3.84 -43.64 -4.34
CA ASP A 605 4.18 -42.95 -5.58
C ASP A 605 5.69 -43.02 -5.86
N SER A 606 6.07 -43.60 -7.00
CA SER A 606 7.47 -43.75 -7.43
C SER A 606 8.21 -42.42 -7.62
N ALA A 607 7.51 -41.32 -7.94
CA ALA A 607 8.13 -40.01 -8.11
C ALA A 607 8.38 -39.34 -6.74
N LEU A 608 7.40 -39.40 -5.83
CA LEU A 608 7.51 -38.80 -4.50
C LEU A 608 8.43 -39.59 -3.57
N ALA A 609 8.58 -40.91 -3.78
CA ALA A 609 9.47 -41.76 -3.01
C ALA A 609 10.94 -41.30 -3.08
N GLN A 610 11.35 -40.66 -4.19
CA GLN A 610 12.73 -40.22 -4.44
C GLN A 610 13.12 -38.92 -3.71
N ILE A 611 12.14 -38.12 -3.27
CA ILE A 611 12.41 -36.85 -2.60
C ILE A 611 12.91 -37.12 -1.17
N PRO A 612 14.10 -36.62 -0.77
CA PRO A 612 14.62 -36.81 0.58
C PRO A 612 13.69 -36.16 1.61
N THR A 613 13.36 -36.89 2.68
CA THR A 613 12.48 -36.39 3.75
C THR A 613 13.17 -36.50 5.10
N LEU A 614 13.37 -35.36 5.75
CA LEU A 614 13.94 -35.23 7.09
C LEU A 614 12.81 -35.11 8.10
N MET A 615 12.77 -36.00 9.08
CA MET A 615 11.79 -35.89 10.16
C MET A 615 12.30 -34.91 11.22
N LEU A 616 11.45 -34.00 11.68
CA LEU A 616 11.77 -33.04 12.72
C LEU A 616 10.68 -33.01 13.78
N THR A 617 10.90 -33.70 14.90
CA THR A 617 9.83 -33.97 15.88
C THR A 617 10.23 -33.67 17.33
N SER A 618 9.24 -33.44 18.20
CA SER A 618 9.40 -33.33 19.66
C SER A 618 9.68 -34.67 20.35
N ARG A 619 9.42 -35.80 19.68
CA ARG A 619 9.58 -37.15 20.23
C ARG A 619 10.98 -37.70 19.97
N SER A 620 11.76 -37.93 21.02
CA SER A 620 13.14 -38.43 20.93
C SER A 620 13.30 -39.95 21.13
N ASN A 621 12.21 -40.73 21.07
CA ASN A 621 12.26 -42.17 21.34
C ASN A 621 12.85 -42.98 20.16
N ASP A 622 13.83 -43.85 20.43
CA ASP A 622 14.52 -44.66 19.42
C ASP A 622 13.58 -45.53 18.57
N LYS A 623 12.43 -45.93 19.14
CA LYS A 623 11.39 -46.67 18.40
C LYS A 623 10.76 -45.87 17.27
N HIS A 624 10.51 -44.57 17.48
CA HIS A 624 9.93 -43.70 16.45
C HIS A 624 10.94 -43.39 15.35
N ARG A 625 12.21 -43.20 15.73
CA ARG A 625 13.32 -43.05 14.78
C ARG A 625 13.46 -44.30 13.91
N TRP A 626 13.50 -45.49 14.51
CA TRP A 626 13.61 -46.75 13.78
C TRP A 626 12.45 -46.93 12.79
N LEU A 627 11.22 -46.63 13.22
CA LEU A 627 10.03 -46.72 12.37
C LEU A 627 10.05 -45.70 11.21
N ALA A 628 10.42 -44.45 11.46
CA ALA A 628 10.52 -43.42 10.42
C ALA A 628 11.53 -43.80 9.33
N MET A 629 12.70 -44.33 9.73
CA MET A 629 13.72 -44.78 8.78
C MET A 629 13.23 -45.97 7.94
N GLN A 630 12.53 -46.95 8.54
CA GLN A 630 11.94 -48.08 7.81
C GLN A 630 10.88 -47.64 6.80
N LEU A 631 10.15 -46.56 7.08
CA LEU A 631 9.12 -45.99 6.21
C LEU A 631 9.69 -45.08 5.10
N GLY A 632 11.00 -44.82 5.09
CA GLY A 632 11.67 -44.08 4.01
C GLY A 632 11.99 -42.62 4.32
N ALA A 633 12.14 -42.27 5.60
CA ALA A 633 12.81 -41.03 6.00
C ALA A 633 14.32 -41.11 5.71
N THR A 634 14.89 -39.99 5.29
CA THR A 634 16.31 -39.84 4.95
C THR A 634 17.14 -39.51 6.18
N ASP A 635 16.61 -38.69 7.08
CA ASP A 635 17.24 -38.37 8.37
C ASP A 635 16.19 -38.01 9.43
N TYR A 636 16.61 -37.94 10.70
CA TYR A 636 15.73 -37.73 11.84
C TYR A 636 16.36 -36.78 12.88
N PHE A 637 15.66 -35.70 13.19
CA PHE A 637 16.05 -34.68 14.16
C PHE A 637 15.00 -34.54 15.27
N SER A 638 15.48 -34.34 16.51
CA SER A 638 14.64 -34.02 17.66
C SER A 638 14.68 -32.51 17.98
N LYS A 639 13.53 -31.90 18.24
CA LYS A 639 13.43 -30.53 18.77
C LYS A 639 13.81 -30.52 20.27
N PRO A 640 14.66 -29.60 20.76
CA PRO A 640 15.33 -28.50 20.05
C PRO A 640 16.56 -28.98 19.27
N TYR A 641 16.78 -28.41 18.08
CA TYR A 641 17.90 -28.72 17.20
C TYR A 641 18.86 -27.52 17.10
N LEU A 642 20.13 -27.78 16.77
CA LEU A 642 21.10 -26.75 16.44
C LEU A 642 20.95 -26.33 14.99
N GLU A 643 20.65 -25.05 14.75
CA GLU A 643 20.33 -24.51 13.42
C GLU A 643 21.44 -24.77 12.39
N GLN A 644 22.71 -24.65 12.80
CA GLN A 644 23.87 -24.89 11.93
C GLN A 644 23.98 -26.36 11.48
N GLU A 645 23.76 -27.31 12.40
CA GLU A 645 23.80 -28.74 12.08
C GLU A 645 22.65 -29.12 11.15
N PHE A 646 21.44 -28.62 11.43
CA PHE A 646 20.26 -28.87 10.63
C PHE A 646 20.39 -28.33 9.19
N LEU A 647 20.88 -27.09 9.03
CA LEU A 647 21.13 -26.51 7.71
C LEU A 647 22.22 -27.26 6.93
N SER A 648 23.25 -27.76 7.63
CA SER A 648 24.32 -28.57 7.01
C SER A 648 23.80 -29.92 6.50
N ALA A 649 22.89 -30.55 7.24
CA ALA A 649 22.25 -31.81 6.83
C ALA A 649 21.38 -31.60 5.58
N ILE A 650 20.58 -30.52 5.55
CA ILE A 650 19.76 -30.14 4.40
C ILE A 650 20.63 -29.91 3.16
N ALA A 651 21.72 -29.16 3.28
CA ALA A 651 22.65 -28.93 2.18
C ALA A 651 23.26 -30.25 1.65
N THR A 652 23.66 -31.15 2.55
CA THR A 652 24.24 -32.45 2.21
C THR A 652 23.25 -33.33 1.45
N HIS A 653 22.00 -33.41 1.92
CA HIS A 653 20.97 -34.24 1.27
C HIS A 653 20.48 -33.67 -0.06
N LEU A 654 20.42 -32.34 -0.21
CA LEU A 654 20.12 -31.70 -1.49
C LEU A 654 21.21 -31.94 -2.53
N GLN A 655 22.49 -31.90 -2.12
CA GLN A 655 23.61 -32.21 -3.00
C GLN A 655 23.65 -33.70 -3.41
N ALA A 656 23.33 -34.60 -2.48
CA ALA A 656 23.23 -36.02 -2.77
C ALA A 656 22.08 -36.34 -3.74
N ALA A 657 20.91 -35.73 -3.54
CA ALA A 657 19.76 -35.89 -4.42
C ALA A 657 20.03 -35.40 -5.86
N ALA A 658 20.74 -34.28 -6.01
CA ALA A 658 21.14 -33.73 -7.30
C ALA A 658 22.20 -34.57 -8.06
N GLN A 659 22.92 -35.46 -7.37
CA GLN A 659 23.90 -36.38 -7.98
C GLN A 659 23.29 -37.74 -8.37
N SER A 660 22.11 -38.07 -7.85
CA SER A 660 21.39 -39.33 -8.10
C SER A 660 20.35 -39.27 -9.22
N THR A 661 20.03 -38.07 -9.72
CA THR A 661 19.28 -37.79 -10.96
C THR A 661 20.23 -37.55 -12.11
#